data_AF-A0A8H7N4T8-F1
#
_entry.id   AF-A0A8H7N4T8-F1
#
_cell.length_a   1.000
_cell.length_b   1.000
_cell.length_c   1.000
_cell.angle_alpha   90.00
_cell.angle_beta   90.00
_cell.angle_gamma   90.00
#
_symmetry.space_group_name_H-M   'P 1'
#
loop_
_entity.id
_entity.type
_entity.pdbx_description
1 polymer ?
#
loop_
_entity_poly.entity_id
_entity_poly.type
_entity_poly.pdbx_seq_one_letter_code
_entity_poly.pdbx_strand_id
1 'polypeptide(L)'
;MKSNPFWWTSQRHDGKLWNLNAYRTDVIQALGGVETILEHTLFKATGFPSWEGLFWERASGFEQSMQFKKLTNAQRSGLNQIPNRRFTLWWSPTINRANVYVGFQVQLDLTGIFLHGKIPTLKISLIQIFRAHLWQKIHEAVVMDLCQVFDQELESLGIETAQKETIHPRKSYKMNSSCADILLFASHKWNVTRPSLLHDTKDVVEATTTNKFWIDVQLRYGDYDSHDIERYTRAKYLDYTTDSASIYPSPTGLMIGIDLAYNLHSAYGMYFPGLKELVQQAMAKIMKANPALYVLRERIRKGLQLYASESNQEFLNSSNYTELFNDKTQLFIDDTNVYRVTIHKTFEGNLTTKPINGAIFIFNPRTGQLFLKIIHTSVWAGQKRLGQLAKWKTAEEVAALIRSLPTEEQPKQLIVTRKGLLDPLEVHLLDFPNISIRASELQLPFQAAMKIEKLGDMILRATEPQMVLFNLYDEWLKSVASYTAFSRLILILRALHVNPDKTKLILRPDKTVITHDHHIWPSLSDEDWVKVEVQLRDLVLNDYGKKNNVNVASLTSSEVRDVILGMEISAPSMQRQQAAELEKQQQEQQQLTAVTTKTQNVHGEDIIVTTTSQFEQQTFASKTEWRTRAIASANLRSRAKNIYVSSADDADDVTYVMPNNILRKFITIADLRIQIAGYLYGVSPRQPAS
;
A
#
# COMPACT_ATOMS: atom_id res chain seq x y z
N MET A 1 -14.62 36.78 -18.18
CA MET A 1 -16.03 36.42 -18.43
C MET A 1 -16.06 35.29 -19.45
N LYS A 2 -16.83 34.21 -19.21
CA LYS A 2 -17.08 33.17 -20.23
C LYS A 2 -18.32 33.59 -21.02
N SER A 3 -18.22 33.64 -22.35
CA SER A 3 -19.38 33.87 -23.21
C SER A 3 -20.25 32.61 -23.28
N ASN A 4 -21.57 32.77 -23.23
CA ASN A 4 -22.50 31.67 -23.51
C ASN A 4 -22.81 31.67 -25.02
N PRO A 5 -22.42 30.62 -25.78
CA PRO A 5 -22.70 30.55 -27.21
C PRO A 5 -24.21 30.44 -27.51
N PHE A 6 -25.02 30.00 -26.54
CA PHE A 6 -26.48 29.90 -26.65
C PHE A 6 -27.17 31.08 -25.96
N TRP A 7 -26.71 32.31 -26.25
CA TRP A 7 -27.26 33.53 -25.65
C TRP A 7 -28.70 33.85 -26.09
N TRP A 8 -29.14 33.27 -27.21
CA TRP A 8 -30.41 33.55 -27.88
C TRP A 8 -31.57 32.63 -27.46
N THR A 9 -31.35 31.64 -26.59
CA THR A 9 -32.39 30.69 -26.15
C THR A 9 -32.31 30.38 -24.65
N SER A 10 -33.45 30.03 -24.05
CA SER A 10 -33.53 29.56 -22.66
C SER A 10 -34.27 28.22 -22.59
N GLN A 11 -33.59 27.17 -22.09
CA GLN A 11 -34.20 25.84 -21.94
C GLN A 11 -35.45 25.81 -21.05
N ARG A 12 -35.62 26.79 -20.15
CA ARG A 12 -36.80 26.89 -19.28
C ARG A 12 -38.02 27.46 -20.00
N HIS A 13 -37.83 28.31 -21.00
CA HIS A 13 -38.91 28.97 -21.73
C HIS A 13 -39.17 28.29 -23.08
N ASP A 14 -38.11 27.99 -23.84
CA ASP A 14 -38.18 27.46 -25.21
C ASP A 14 -38.10 25.93 -25.26
N GLY A 15 -37.71 25.29 -24.14
CA GLY A 15 -37.31 23.89 -24.12
C GLY A 15 -35.97 23.64 -24.82
N LYS A 16 -35.66 22.37 -25.11
CA LYS A 16 -34.43 21.97 -25.81
C LYS A 16 -34.68 21.92 -27.32
N LEU A 17 -34.21 22.93 -28.05
CA LEU A 17 -34.48 23.10 -29.49
C LEU A 17 -33.72 22.14 -30.42
N TRP A 18 -32.88 21.24 -29.88
CA TRP A 18 -32.13 20.25 -30.66
C TRP A 18 -31.98 18.92 -29.92
N ASN A 19 -32.00 17.83 -30.68
CA ASN A 19 -31.69 16.49 -30.19
C ASN A 19 -30.70 15.82 -31.14
N LEU A 20 -29.47 15.61 -30.67
CA LEU A 20 -28.38 15.00 -31.44
C LEU A 20 -28.08 13.56 -30.99
N ASN A 21 -29.03 12.90 -30.32
CA ASN A 21 -28.84 11.53 -29.86
C ASN A 21 -28.67 10.55 -31.03
N ALA A 22 -29.40 10.75 -32.14
CA ALA A 22 -29.31 9.93 -33.35
C ALA A 22 -27.92 10.04 -34.01
N TYR A 23 -27.36 11.26 -34.09
CA TYR A 23 -26.03 11.49 -34.65
C TYR A 23 -24.94 10.63 -34.00
N ARG A 24 -25.02 10.41 -32.68
CA ARG A 24 -24.09 9.51 -31.97
C ARG A 24 -24.19 8.08 -32.49
N THR A 25 -25.40 7.56 -32.67
CA THR A 25 -25.64 6.21 -33.17
C THR A 25 -25.17 6.07 -34.60
N ASP A 26 -25.50 7.04 -35.46
CA ASP A 26 -25.14 7.03 -36.88
C ASP A 26 -23.62 7.05 -37.08
N VAL A 27 -22.89 7.85 -36.29
CA VAL A 27 -21.42 7.89 -36.34
C VAL A 27 -20.81 6.56 -35.90
N ILE A 28 -21.34 5.92 -34.85
CA ILE A 28 -20.85 4.61 -34.41
C ILE A 28 -21.04 3.57 -35.53
N GLN A 29 -22.21 3.56 -36.16
CA GLN A 29 -22.50 2.64 -37.25
C GLN A 29 -21.65 2.91 -38.49
N ALA A 30 -21.45 4.18 -38.85
CA ALA A 30 -20.60 4.58 -39.97
C ALA A 30 -19.13 4.16 -39.79
N LEU A 31 -18.66 4.05 -38.53
CA LEU A 31 -17.32 3.57 -38.19
C LEU A 31 -17.23 2.03 -38.07
N GLY A 32 -18.27 1.30 -38.46
CA GLY A 32 -18.30 -0.17 -38.43
C GLY A 32 -18.87 -0.77 -37.14
N GLY A 33 -19.46 0.05 -36.26
CA GLY A 33 -19.96 -0.39 -34.97
C GLY A 33 -18.91 -0.36 -33.86
N VAL A 34 -19.32 -0.68 -32.64
CA VAL A 34 -18.47 -0.54 -31.45
C VAL A 34 -17.25 -1.48 -31.51
N GLU A 35 -17.42 -2.72 -31.96
CA GLU A 35 -16.33 -3.69 -32.02
C GLU A 35 -15.20 -3.24 -32.94
N THR A 36 -15.52 -2.80 -34.16
CA THR A 36 -14.53 -2.25 -35.10
C THR A 36 -13.83 -1.02 -34.51
N ILE A 37 -14.57 -0.12 -33.85
CA ILE A 37 -13.97 1.02 -33.16
C ILE A 37 -12.99 0.55 -32.07
N LEU A 38 -13.33 -0.49 -31.31
CA LEU A 38 -12.49 -0.98 -30.21
C LEU A 38 -11.23 -1.71 -30.71
N GLU A 39 -11.21 -2.27 -31.91
CA GLU A 39 -9.98 -2.83 -32.52
C GLU A 39 -8.88 -1.77 -32.68
N HIS A 40 -9.26 -0.50 -32.87
CA HIS A 40 -8.33 0.61 -32.96
C HIS A 40 -7.74 1.04 -31.60
N THR A 41 -8.16 0.41 -30.51
CA THR A 41 -7.91 0.85 -29.13
C THR A 41 -7.19 -0.21 -28.30
N LEU A 42 -6.74 0.19 -27.12
CA LEU A 42 -6.11 -0.71 -26.15
C LEU A 42 -7.14 -1.52 -25.32
N PHE A 43 -8.39 -1.65 -25.79
CA PHE A 43 -9.47 -2.33 -25.10
C PHE A 43 -9.13 -3.78 -24.76
N LYS A 44 -8.65 -4.57 -25.72
CA LYS A 44 -8.34 -6.00 -25.50
C LYS A 44 -7.23 -6.21 -24.45
N ALA A 45 -6.26 -5.30 -24.38
CA ALA A 45 -5.21 -5.31 -23.35
C ALA A 45 -5.75 -5.20 -21.92
N THR A 46 -6.93 -4.60 -21.74
CA THR A 46 -7.56 -4.48 -20.42
C THR A 46 -8.05 -5.84 -19.89
N GLY A 47 -8.23 -6.83 -20.75
CA GLY A 47 -8.77 -8.14 -20.39
C GLY A 47 -10.22 -8.11 -19.91
N PHE A 48 -10.99 -7.05 -20.20
CA PHE A 48 -12.43 -7.07 -19.98
C PHE A 48 -13.11 -8.05 -20.95
N PRO A 49 -14.12 -8.82 -20.49
CA PRO A 49 -14.82 -9.77 -21.34
C PRO A 49 -15.76 -9.09 -22.34
N SER A 50 -16.32 -7.94 -21.98
CA SER A 50 -17.19 -7.12 -22.82
C SER A 50 -16.97 -5.63 -22.55
N TRP A 51 -17.42 -4.78 -23.48
CA TRP A 51 -17.36 -3.33 -23.34
C TRP A 51 -18.56 -2.74 -22.57
N GLU A 52 -19.58 -3.56 -22.33
CA GLU A 52 -20.81 -3.18 -21.64
C GLU A 52 -20.56 -2.95 -20.15
N GLY A 53 -21.22 -1.94 -19.57
CA GLY A 53 -21.07 -1.62 -18.14
C GLY A 53 -19.75 -0.94 -17.76
N LEU A 54 -18.84 -0.74 -18.71
CA LEU A 54 -17.61 0.03 -18.48
C LEU A 54 -17.89 1.52 -18.43
N PHE A 55 -17.24 2.20 -17.49
CA PHE A 55 -17.32 3.64 -17.39
C PHE A 55 -15.93 4.26 -17.22
N TRP A 56 -15.76 5.41 -17.88
CA TRP A 56 -14.61 6.26 -17.71
C TRP A 56 -14.75 7.03 -16.40
N GLU A 57 -13.71 7.04 -15.57
CA GLU A 57 -13.64 7.98 -14.45
C GLU A 57 -13.79 9.39 -15.01
N ARG A 58 -14.73 10.16 -14.44
CA ARG A 58 -14.78 11.59 -14.71
C ARG A 58 -13.42 12.15 -14.28
N ALA A 59 -12.77 12.91 -15.17
CA ALA A 59 -11.39 13.42 -15.03
C ALA A 59 -11.25 14.49 -13.92
N SER A 60 -11.79 14.20 -12.74
CA SER A 60 -12.13 15.19 -11.75
C SER A 60 -11.81 14.77 -10.33
N GLY A 61 -11.46 13.52 -10.01
CA GLY A 61 -11.09 13.14 -8.64
C GLY A 61 -9.78 13.81 -8.18
N PHE A 62 -8.67 13.42 -8.81
CA PHE A 62 -7.36 14.01 -8.50
C PHE A 62 -7.25 15.45 -9.01
N GLU A 63 -7.73 15.73 -10.22
CA GLU A 63 -7.65 17.06 -10.83
C GLU A 63 -8.42 18.12 -10.02
N GLN A 64 -9.61 17.83 -9.49
CA GLN A 64 -10.32 18.78 -8.61
C GLN A 64 -9.55 18.99 -7.30
N SER A 65 -9.01 17.93 -6.68
CA SER A 65 -8.22 18.05 -5.45
C SER A 65 -6.98 18.96 -5.62
N MET A 66 -6.43 19.01 -6.83
CA MET A 66 -5.30 19.86 -7.19
C MET A 66 -5.72 21.24 -7.70
N GLN A 67 -6.92 21.38 -8.27
CA GLN A 67 -7.47 22.65 -8.75
C GLN A 67 -7.60 23.68 -7.61
N PHE A 68 -7.95 23.23 -6.42
CA PHE A 68 -8.08 24.09 -5.24
C PHE A 68 -6.75 24.34 -4.49
N LYS A 69 -5.67 23.66 -4.88
CA LYS A 69 -4.34 23.92 -4.31
C LYS A 69 -3.68 25.10 -5.02
N LYS A 70 -2.92 25.91 -4.26
CA LYS A 70 -2.12 27.00 -4.81
C LYS A 70 -0.92 26.42 -5.57
N LEU A 71 -1.11 26.21 -6.87
CA LEU A 71 -0.10 25.68 -7.80
C LEU A 71 0.57 26.79 -8.60
N THR A 72 1.81 26.55 -9.01
CA THR A 72 2.51 27.42 -9.96
C THR A 72 1.90 27.29 -11.37
N ASN A 73 2.11 28.28 -12.23
CA ASN A 73 1.62 28.24 -13.61
C ASN A 73 2.20 27.05 -14.40
N ALA A 74 3.45 26.67 -14.13
CA ALA A 74 4.07 25.47 -14.71
C ALA A 74 3.36 24.18 -14.28
N GLN A 75 2.98 24.06 -12.99
CA GLN A 75 2.23 22.90 -12.49
C GLN A 75 0.83 22.82 -13.10
N ARG A 76 0.15 23.96 -13.30
CA ARG A 76 -1.15 24.02 -13.97
C ARG A 76 -1.07 23.56 -15.43
N SER A 77 -0.02 23.97 -16.16
CA SER A 77 0.23 23.51 -17.52
C SER A 77 0.40 21.98 -17.58
N GLY A 78 1.10 21.39 -16.62
CA GLY A 78 1.24 19.94 -16.51
C GLY A 78 -0.07 19.19 -16.24
N LEU A 79 -0.97 19.74 -15.43
CA LEU A 79 -2.29 19.13 -15.16
C LEU A 79 -3.15 19.02 -16.42
N ASN A 80 -3.11 20.02 -17.31
CA ASN A 80 -3.85 20.00 -18.57
C ASN A 80 -3.35 18.93 -19.56
N GLN A 81 -2.18 18.32 -19.33
CA GLN A 81 -1.65 17.24 -20.17
C GLN A 81 -2.19 15.85 -19.78
N ILE A 82 -2.79 15.68 -18.59
CA ILE A 82 -3.25 14.37 -18.10
C ILE A 82 -4.38 13.78 -18.96
N PRO A 83 -5.45 14.52 -19.32
CA PRO A 83 -6.50 14.00 -20.21
C PRO A 83 -5.96 13.59 -21.58
N ASN A 84 -4.97 14.33 -22.11
CA ASN A 84 -4.33 14.01 -23.38
C ASN A 84 -3.54 12.70 -23.29
N ARG A 85 -2.92 12.39 -22.14
CA ARG A 85 -2.23 11.10 -21.94
C ARG A 85 -3.18 9.91 -21.98
N ARG A 86 -4.37 10.03 -21.36
CA ARG A 86 -5.41 9.00 -21.41
C ARG A 86 -5.86 8.73 -22.85
N PHE A 87 -6.15 9.80 -23.60
CA PHE A 87 -6.55 9.71 -25.00
C PHE A 87 -5.46 9.06 -25.86
N THR A 88 -4.19 9.53 -25.74
CA THR A 88 -3.09 8.96 -26.52
C THR A 88 -2.84 7.48 -26.18
N LEU A 89 -3.01 7.07 -24.92
CA LEU A 89 -2.86 5.68 -24.52
C LEU A 89 -4.00 4.80 -25.07
N TRP A 90 -5.25 5.26 -24.97
CA TRP A 90 -6.41 4.52 -25.46
C TRP A 90 -6.32 4.20 -26.94
N TRP A 91 -5.95 5.20 -27.75
CA TRP A 91 -5.80 5.06 -29.20
C TRP A 91 -4.38 4.66 -29.63
N SER A 92 -3.53 4.23 -28.69
CA SER A 92 -2.12 3.98 -28.99
C SER A 92 -1.88 2.95 -30.11
N PRO A 93 -2.67 1.87 -30.27
CA PRO A 93 -2.45 0.91 -31.35
C PRO A 93 -2.64 1.52 -32.75
N THR A 94 -3.52 2.52 -32.88
CA THR A 94 -3.77 3.22 -34.15
C THR A 94 -2.83 4.42 -34.34
N ILE A 95 -2.46 5.10 -33.25
CA ILE A 95 -1.57 6.27 -33.29
C ILE A 95 -0.12 5.84 -33.54
N ASN A 96 0.39 4.85 -32.80
CA ASN A 96 1.79 4.39 -32.87
C ASN A 96 1.90 3.15 -33.74
N ARG A 97 1.83 3.33 -35.06
CA ARG A 97 1.92 2.25 -36.04
C ARG A 97 2.82 2.58 -37.22
N ALA A 98 3.41 1.55 -37.83
CA ALA A 98 4.38 1.68 -38.90
C ALA A 98 3.84 2.42 -40.13
N ASN A 99 2.55 2.26 -40.47
CA ASN A 99 1.96 2.90 -41.64
C ASN A 99 1.67 4.41 -41.46
N VAL A 100 1.74 4.94 -40.23
CA VAL A 100 1.46 6.36 -39.92
C VAL A 100 2.76 7.16 -39.81
N TYR A 101 3.79 6.59 -39.19
CA TYR A 101 5.08 7.25 -39.02
C TYR A 101 6.19 6.42 -39.68
N VAL A 102 6.80 6.98 -40.72
CA VAL A 102 7.88 6.33 -41.48
C VAL A 102 9.25 6.89 -41.05
N GLY A 103 10.24 6.00 -40.89
CA GLY A 103 11.66 6.38 -40.78
C GLY A 103 12.22 6.61 -39.37
N PHE A 104 11.45 6.42 -38.29
CA PHE A 104 11.96 6.53 -36.92
C PHE A 104 11.39 5.43 -36.00
N GLN A 105 11.97 4.23 -36.04
CA GLN A 105 11.62 3.14 -35.13
C GLN A 105 12.62 3.05 -33.99
N VAL A 106 12.15 3.22 -32.75
CA VAL A 106 12.99 3.11 -31.55
C VAL A 106 12.36 2.13 -30.57
N GLN A 107 13.15 1.17 -30.09
CA GLN A 107 12.73 0.27 -29.02
C GLN A 107 12.79 1.00 -27.67
N LEU A 108 11.74 0.84 -26.86
CA LEU A 108 11.69 1.40 -25.51
C LEU A 108 12.50 0.55 -24.53
N ASP A 109 13.38 1.19 -23.74
CA ASP A 109 14.26 0.53 -22.78
C ASP A 109 13.52 -0.47 -21.88
N LEU A 110 14.13 -1.66 -21.69
CA LEU A 110 13.62 -2.76 -20.86
C LEU A 110 12.28 -3.37 -21.32
N THR A 111 11.83 -3.07 -22.54
CA THR A 111 10.59 -3.58 -23.11
C THR A 111 10.78 -3.95 -24.57
N GLY A 112 9.88 -4.77 -25.11
CA GLY A 112 9.83 -5.10 -26.53
C GLY A 112 9.03 -4.12 -27.39
N ILE A 113 8.69 -2.94 -26.86
CA ILE A 113 7.78 -2.01 -27.53
C ILE A 113 8.55 -1.12 -28.49
N PHE A 114 8.07 -1.02 -29.72
CA PHE A 114 8.59 -0.09 -30.72
C PHE A 114 7.76 1.18 -30.78
N LEU A 115 8.43 2.32 -30.74
CA LEU A 115 7.85 3.64 -30.99
C LEU A 115 8.21 4.06 -32.42
N HIS A 116 7.19 4.28 -33.26
CA HIS A 116 7.35 4.66 -34.67
C HIS A 116 7.49 6.18 -34.86
N GLY A 117 7.25 6.96 -33.80
CA GLY A 117 7.40 8.41 -33.81
C GLY A 117 7.70 8.98 -32.43
N LYS A 118 8.10 10.25 -32.39
CA LYS A 118 8.31 10.97 -31.12
C LYS A 118 6.97 11.41 -30.54
N ILE A 119 6.35 10.54 -29.74
CA ILE A 119 5.09 10.78 -29.03
C ILE A 119 5.36 10.77 -27.51
N PRO A 120 5.75 11.91 -26.90
CA PRO A 120 6.21 11.93 -25.52
C PRO A 120 5.15 11.47 -24.50
N THR A 121 3.89 11.83 -24.72
CA THR A 121 2.77 11.45 -23.84
C THR A 121 2.55 9.93 -23.82
N LEU A 122 2.70 9.27 -24.97
CA LEU A 122 2.61 7.82 -25.09
C LEU A 122 3.82 7.15 -24.43
N LYS A 123 5.04 7.61 -24.75
CA LYS A 123 6.28 7.09 -24.16
C LYS A 123 6.22 7.09 -22.63
N ILE A 124 5.79 8.19 -22.03
CA ILE A 124 5.65 8.29 -20.56
C ILE A 124 4.64 7.27 -20.03
N SER A 125 3.51 7.09 -20.71
CA SER A 125 2.45 6.18 -20.27
C SER A 125 2.87 4.71 -20.36
N LEU A 126 3.56 4.31 -21.43
CA LEU A 126 4.10 2.96 -21.58
C LEU A 126 5.22 2.66 -20.57
N ILE A 127 6.12 3.62 -20.30
CA ILE A 127 7.13 3.49 -19.23
C ILE A 127 6.45 3.28 -17.88
N GLN A 128 5.35 3.99 -17.60
CA GLN A 128 4.60 3.83 -16.35
C GLN A 128 3.91 2.47 -16.23
N ILE A 129 3.37 1.94 -17.34
CA ILE A 129 2.76 0.60 -17.38
C ILE A 129 3.83 -0.48 -17.14
N PHE A 130 4.98 -0.41 -17.81
CA PHE A 130 6.02 -1.43 -17.73
C PHE A 130 7.10 -1.18 -16.66
N ARG A 131 6.90 -0.23 -15.75
CA ARG A 131 7.83 0.09 -14.66
C ARG A 131 8.15 -1.13 -13.79
N ALA A 132 9.32 -1.09 -13.12
CA ALA A 132 9.81 -2.16 -12.26
C ALA A 132 9.96 -3.51 -12.99
N HIS A 133 10.53 -3.45 -14.21
CA HIS A 133 10.88 -4.62 -15.02
C HIS A 133 9.69 -5.54 -15.35
N LEU A 134 8.48 -4.98 -15.49
CA LEU A 134 7.27 -5.80 -15.67
C LEU A 134 7.35 -6.71 -16.90
N TRP A 135 7.99 -6.26 -18.00
CA TRP A 135 8.17 -7.09 -19.19
C TRP A 135 8.95 -8.38 -18.90
N GLN A 136 10.09 -8.25 -18.21
CA GLN A 136 10.92 -9.39 -17.81
C GLN A 136 10.15 -10.31 -16.87
N LYS A 137 9.42 -9.73 -15.92
CA LYS A 137 8.60 -10.47 -14.94
C LYS A 137 7.44 -11.23 -15.59
N ILE A 138 6.81 -10.68 -16.63
CA ILE A 138 5.78 -11.41 -17.38
C ILE A 138 6.40 -12.63 -18.07
N HIS A 139 7.54 -12.45 -18.76
CA HIS A 139 8.21 -13.54 -19.44
C HIS A 139 8.60 -14.64 -18.46
N GLU A 140 9.27 -14.27 -17.36
CA GLU A 140 9.68 -15.23 -16.33
C GLU A 140 8.48 -15.92 -15.67
N ALA A 141 7.41 -15.20 -15.33
CA ALA A 141 6.23 -15.79 -14.71
C ALA A 141 5.54 -16.80 -15.63
N VAL A 142 5.42 -16.50 -16.93
CA VAL A 142 4.83 -17.44 -17.91
C VAL A 142 5.72 -18.68 -18.09
N VAL A 143 7.04 -18.51 -18.18
CA VAL A 143 7.98 -19.64 -18.28
C VAL A 143 7.89 -20.52 -17.04
N MET A 144 7.82 -19.93 -15.84
CA MET A 144 7.67 -20.68 -14.58
C MET A 144 6.35 -21.43 -14.51
N ASP A 145 5.23 -20.82 -14.90
CA ASP A 145 3.93 -21.48 -14.93
C ASP A 145 3.93 -22.67 -15.91
N LEU A 146 4.56 -22.51 -17.09
CA LEU A 146 4.71 -23.60 -18.05
C LEU A 146 5.59 -24.74 -17.51
N CYS A 147 6.72 -24.44 -16.87
CA CYS A 147 7.53 -25.45 -16.18
C CYS A 147 6.71 -26.26 -15.17
N GLN A 148 5.93 -25.59 -14.32
CA GLN A 148 5.07 -26.27 -13.33
C GLN A 148 4.01 -27.17 -13.99
N VAL A 149 3.46 -26.75 -15.13
CA VAL A 149 2.52 -27.57 -15.90
C VAL A 149 3.23 -28.82 -16.46
N PHE A 150 4.44 -28.69 -16.99
CA PHE A 150 5.20 -29.86 -17.47
C PHE A 150 5.62 -30.80 -16.35
N ASP A 151 5.99 -30.26 -15.17
CA ASP A 151 6.32 -31.07 -13.99
C ASP A 151 5.12 -31.89 -13.48
N GLN A 152 3.89 -31.43 -13.69
CA GLN A 152 2.67 -32.16 -13.33
C GLN A 152 2.34 -33.29 -14.32
N GLU A 153 2.84 -33.20 -15.56
CA GLU A 153 2.51 -34.09 -16.67
C GLU A 153 3.73 -34.89 -17.16
N LEU A 154 4.70 -35.15 -16.28
CA LEU A 154 5.93 -35.86 -16.64
C LEU A 154 5.65 -37.29 -17.14
N GLU A 155 4.86 -38.06 -16.40
CA GLU A 155 4.56 -39.45 -16.74
C GLU A 155 3.66 -39.57 -17.97
N SER A 156 2.63 -38.72 -18.08
CA SER A 156 1.64 -38.76 -19.15
C SER A 156 2.25 -38.43 -20.52
N LEU A 157 3.23 -37.53 -20.55
CA LEU A 157 3.95 -37.12 -21.76
C LEU A 157 5.27 -37.87 -21.99
N GLY A 158 5.68 -38.74 -21.06
CA GLY A 158 6.96 -39.45 -21.14
C GLY A 158 8.17 -38.52 -21.02
N ILE A 159 8.06 -37.43 -20.25
CA ILE A 159 9.16 -36.50 -19.96
C ILE A 159 9.98 -37.06 -18.78
N GLU A 160 11.28 -37.21 -18.97
CA GLU A 160 12.22 -37.56 -17.90
C GLU A 160 12.48 -36.37 -16.98
N THR A 161 12.69 -35.18 -17.55
CA THR A 161 12.94 -33.96 -16.79
C THR A 161 12.54 -32.73 -17.59
N ALA A 162 11.88 -31.77 -16.93
CA ALA A 162 11.62 -30.44 -17.48
C ALA A 162 12.58 -29.44 -16.83
N GLN A 163 13.57 -28.97 -17.60
CA GLN A 163 14.59 -28.05 -17.11
C GLN A 163 14.29 -26.62 -17.56
N LYS A 164 14.14 -25.69 -16.61
CA LYS A 164 14.19 -24.25 -16.90
C LYS A 164 15.62 -23.84 -17.23
N GLU A 165 15.83 -23.22 -18.37
CA GLU A 165 17.13 -22.71 -18.79
C GLU A 165 17.53 -21.43 -18.05
N THR A 166 18.84 -21.18 -17.96
CA THR A 166 19.34 -19.92 -17.38
C THR A 166 19.20 -18.81 -18.41
N ILE A 167 18.12 -18.05 -18.30
CA ILE A 167 17.76 -17.02 -19.26
C ILE A 167 18.57 -15.73 -19.01
N HIS A 168 19.17 -15.19 -20.07
CA HIS A 168 19.84 -13.89 -19.99
C HIS A 168 18.82 -12.78 -19.64
N PRO A 169 19.11 -11.84 -18.72
CA PRO A 169 18.13 -10.86 -18.22
C PRO A 169 17.45 -9.98 -19.28
N ARG A 170 18.07 -9.86 -20.46
CA ARG A 170 17.57 -9.06 -21.59
C ARG A 170 16.86 -9.87 -22.68
N LYS A 171 16.84 -11.21 -22.59
CA LYS A 171 16.31 -12.09 -23.63
C LYS A 171 14.85 -11.80 -23.93
N SER A 172 14.05 -11.59 -22.89
CA SER A 172 12.59 -11.36 -23.00
C SER A 172 12.20 -10.21 -23.93
N TYR A 173 13.08 -9.21 -24.13
CA TYR A 173 12.86 -8.08 -25.03
C TYR A 173 13.94 -7.95 -26.12
N LYS A 174 14.69 -9.02 -26.38
CA LYS A 174 15.60 -9.08 -27.52
C LYS A 174 14.81 -9.56 -28.75
N MET A 175 14.53 -8.65 -29.68
CA MET A 175 13.61 -8.90 -30.80
C MET A 175 14.27 -9.42 -32.09
N ASN A 176 15.59 -9.61 -32.08
CA ASN A 176 16.38 -10.02 -33.23
C ASN A 176 16.97 -11.44 -33.14
N SER A 177 17.11 -11.99 -31.93
CA SER A 177 17.57 -13.37 -31.73
C SER A 177 17.06 -13.89 -30.39
N SER A 178 17.00 -15.22 -30.25
CA SER A 178 16.45 -15.87 -29.05
C SER A 178 17.24 -17.12 -28.64
N CYS A 179 16.83 -17.73 -27.53
CA CYS A 179 17.30 -19.02 -27.01
C CYS A 179 16.12 -19.74 -26.33
N ALA A 180 16.28 -21.04 -26.08
CA ALA A 180 15.31 -21.83 -25.34
C ALA A 180 15.11 -21.29 -23.91
N ASP A 181 13.87 -21.33 -23.42
CA ASP A 181 13.52 -21.03 -22.03
C ASP A 181 13.34 -22.30 -21.19
N ILE A 182 12.80 -23.36 -21.80
CA ILE A 182 12.57 -24.66 -21.18
C ILE A 182 13.13 -25.74 -22.10
N LEU A 183 13.79 -26.73 -21.52
CA LEU A 183 14.28 -27.91 -22.22
C LEU A 183 13.65 -29.16 -21.59
N LEU A 184 12.93 -29.92 -22.40
CA LEU A 184 12.32 -31.19 -22.02
C LEU A 184 13.21 -32.34 -22.49
N PHE A 185 13.51 -33.25 -21.56
CA PHE A 185 14.22 -34.50 -21.84
C PHE A 185 13.22 -35.64 -21.90
N ALA A 186 13.33 -36.46 -22.93
CA ALA A 186 12.40 -37.54 -23.17
C ALA A 186 12.89 -38.83 -22.49
N SER A 187 12.02 -39.51 -21.73
CA SER A 187 12.31 -40.81 -21.10
C SER A 187 12.61 -41.90 -22.15
N HIS A 188 11.94 -41.80 -23.30
CA HIS A 188 12.17 -42.55 -24.52
C HIS A 188 12.14 -41.60 -25.72
N LYS A 189 12.25 -42.08 -26.95
CA LYS A 189 12.16 -41.22 -28.14
C LYS A 189 10.73 -40.73 -28.38
N TRP A 190 10.56 -39.42 -28.59
CA TRP A 190 9.32 -38.87 -29.13
C TRP A 190 9.36 -38.85 -30.66
N ASN A 191 8.29 -39.30 -31.30
CA ASN A 191 8.02 -38.97 -32.69
C ASN A 191 7.43 -37.56 -32.76
N VAL A 192 7.94 -36.71 -33.64
CA VAL A 192 7.49 -35.31 -33.75
C VAL A 192 6.74 -35.06 -35.05
N THR A 193 5.84 -34.08 -35.02
CA THR A 193 5.12 -33.60 -36.20
C THR A 193 5.97 -32.65 -37.02
N ARG A 194 5.51 -32.36 -38.25
CA ARG A 194 5.92 -31.13 -38.95
C ARG A 194 5.52 -29.89 -38.12
N PRO A 195 6.25 -28.77 -38.27
CA PRO A 195 5.84 -27.52 -37.62
C PRO A 195 4.42 -27.12 -38.02
N SER A 196 3.54 -26.93 -37.05
CA SER A 196 2.13 -26.54 -37.25
C SER A 196 1.69 -25.49 -36.21
N LEU A 197 0.53 -24.88 -36.42
CA LEU A 197 -0.06 -23.95 -35.45
C LEU A 197 -0.70 -24.71 -34.28
N LEU A 198 -0.87 -24.01 -33.16
CA LEU A 198 -1.44 -24.57 -31.93
C LEU A 198 -2.83 -25.17 -32.12
N HIS A 199 -3.66 -24.58 -32.98
CA HIS A 199 -5.04 -25.00 -33.22
C HIS A 199 -5.23 -25.80 -34.52
N ASP A 200 -4.14 -26.15 -35.23
CA ASP A 200 -4.22 -27.06 -36.37
C ASP A 200 -4.57 -28.47 -35.90
N THR A 201 -5.54 -29.10 -36.56
CA THR A 201 -6.08 -30.43 -36.20
C THR A 201 -5.54 -31.57 -37.05
N LYS A 202 -4.82 -31.27 -38.15
CA LYS A 202 -4.32 -32.26 -39.11
C LYS A 202 -2.82 -32.48 -38.94
N ASP A 203 -2.41 -32.88 -37.74
CA ASP A 203 -1.02 -33.21 -37.49
C ASP A 203 -0.62 -34.56 -38.11
N VAL A 204 0.50 -34.55 -38.82
CA VAL A 204 1.13 -35.77 -39.34
C VAL A 204 2.44 -35.96 -38.60
N VAL A 205 2.51 -37.06 -37.85
CA VAL A 205 3.73 -37.48 -37.14
C VAL A 205 4.73 -37.99 -38.17
N GLU A 206 5.94 -37.45 -38.16
CA GLU A 206 7.02 -37.89 -39.04
C GLU A 206 7.85 -39.01 -38.40
N ALA A 207 8.66 -39.69 -39.21
CA ALA A 207 9.64 -40.67 -38.72
C ALA A 207 10.80 -40.02 -37.93
N THR A 208 10.85 -38.68 -37.87
CA THR A 208 11.83 -37.92 -37.11
C THR A 208 11.60 -38.14 -35.62
N THR A 209 12.59 -38.71 -34.93
CA THR A 209 12.58 -38.90 -33.48
C THR A 209 13.48 -37.91 -32.76
N THR A 210 13.09 -37.46 -31.57
CA THR A 210 13.93 -36.60 -30.72
C THR A 210 13.95 -37.07 -29.26
N ASN A 211 15.04 -36.75 -28.57
CA ASN A 211 15.19 -36.93 -27.12
C ASN A 211 15.21 -35.61 -26.34
N LYS A 212 15.31 -34.47 -27.05
CA LYS A 212 15.41 -33.13 -26.47
C LYS A 212 14.44 -32.21 -27.18
N PHE A 213 13.58 -31.55 -26.44
CA PHE A 213 12.56 -30.67 -27.01
C PHE A 213 12.57 -29.32 -26.29
N TRP A 214 12.79 -28.23 -27.04
CA TRP A 214 12.85 -26.89 -26.43
C TRP A 214 11.53 -26.13 -26.55
N ILE A 215 11.31 -25.21 -25.61
CA ILE A 215 10.22 -24.24 -25.64
C ILE A 215 10.80 -22.83 -25.52
N ASP A 216 10.35 -21.93 -26.39
CA ASP A 216 10.71 -20.52 -26.39
C ASP A 216 9.45 -19.65 -26.26
N VAL A 217 9.36 -18.87 -25.19
CA VAL A 217 8.29 -17.89 -24.97
C VAL A 217 8.73 -16.52 -25.48
N GLN A 218 7.96 -15.99 -26.43
CA GLN A 218 8.14 -14.68 -27.04
C GLN A 218 7.01 -13.73 -26.62
N LEU A 219 7.40 -12.58 -26.08
CA LEU A 219 6.47 -11.49 -25.78
C LEU A 219 6.48 -10.46 -26.91
N ARG A 220 5.31 -9.90 -27.21
CA ARG A 220 5.11 -8.87 -28.21
C ARG A 220 4.18 -7.79 -27.67
N TYR A 221 4.32 -6.58 -28.20
CA TYR A 221 3.33 -5.52 -28.06
C TYR A 221 2.90 -5.07 -29.46
N GLY A 222 1.77 -5.57 -29.96
CA GLY A 222 1.28 -5.31 -31.30
C GLY A 222 0.71 -3.90 -31.49
N ASP A 223 0.49 -3.54 -32.76
CA ASP A 223 -0.21 -2.32 -33.18
C ASP A 223 -1.41 -2.68 -34.07
N TYR A 224 -2.14 -1.68 -34.57
CA TYR A 224 -3.32 -1.94 -35.42
C TYR A 224 -2.95 -2.63 -36.75
N ASP A 225 -1.81 -2.30 -37.34
CA ASP A 225 -1.38 -2.86 -38.63
C ASP A 225 -0.86 -4.30 -38.47
N SER A 226 -0.31 -4.63 -37.31
CA SER A 226 0.25 -5.94 -37.01
C SER A 226 -0.02 -6.36 -35.57
N HIS A 227 -1.03 -7.22 -35.41
CA HIS A 227 -1.38 -7.89 -34.15
C HIS A 227 -1.82 -9.36 -34.34
N ASP A 228 -1.73 -9.88 -35.58
CA ASP A 228 -1.86 -11.31 -35.84
C ASP A 228 -0.68 -12.05 -35.19
N ILE A 229 -0.97 -12.77 -34.10
CA ILE A 229 0.02 -13.47 -33.29
C ILE A 229 0.46 -14.79 -33.93
N GLU A 230 -0.39 -15.44 -34.72
CA GLU A 230 -0.08 -16.70 -35.41
C GLU A 230 1.00 -16.47 -36.46
N ARG A 231 0.76 -15.45 -37.32
CA ARG A 231 1.71 -15.06 -38.35
C ARG A 231 3.05 -14.62 -37.76
N TYR A 232 3.03 -13.88 -36.65
CA TYR A 232 4.23 -13.44 -35.97
C TYR A 232 5.03 -14.61 -35.39
N THR A 233 4.37 -15.51 -34.66
CA THR A 233 5.03 -16.65 -34.00
C THR A 233 5.64 -17.58 -35.04
N ARG A 234 4.93 -17.84 -36.14
CA ARG A 234 5.45 -18.61 -37.28
C ARG A 234 6.67 -17.95 -37.91
N ALA A 235 6.59 -16.65 -38.22
CA ALA A 235 7.72 -15.93 -38.83
C ALA A 235 8.95 -15.98 -37.92
N LYS A 236 8.79 -15.70 -36.62
CA LYS A 236 9.89 -15.75 -35.66
C LYS A 236 10.47 -17.14 -35.46
N TYR A 237 9.65 -18.19 -35.44
CA TYR A 237 10.13 -19.56 -35.38
C TYR A 237 11.03 -19.88 -36.59
N LEU A 238 10.58 -19.57 -37.80
CA LEU A 238 11.34 -19.84 -39.03
C LEU A 238 12.62 -18.99 -39.09
N ASP A 239 12.54 -17.72 -38.73
CA ASP A 239 13.70 -16.82 -38.67
C ASP A 239 14.74 -17.35 -37.67
N TYR A 240 14.35 -17.63 -36.42
CA TYR A 240 15.30 -18.01 -35.37
C TYR A 240 15.83 -19.43 -35.49
N THR A 241 15.09 -20.35 -36.12
CA THR A 241 15.59 -21.73 -36.32
C THR A 241 16.53 -21.86 -37.53
N THR A 242 16.53 -20.87 -38.44
CA THR A 242 17.42 -20.83 -39.60
C THR A 242 18.59 -19.85 -39.44
N ASP A 243 18.43 -18.83 -38.59
CA ASP A 243 19.46 -17.85 -38.27
C ASP A 243 20.55 -18.40 -37.35
N SER A 244 21.81 -18.04 -37.62
CA SER A 244 22.97 -18.51 -36.85
C SER A 244 23.18 -17.74 -35.54
N ALA A 245 22.52 -16.60 -35.34
CA ALA A 245 22.61 -15.83 -34.10
C ALA A 245 21.69 -16.35 -32.98
N SER A 246 20.75 -17.24 -33.30
CA SER A 246 19.89 -17.93 -32.33
C SER A 246 20.36 -19.38 -32.20
N ILE A 247 20.56 -19.84 -30.95
CA ILE A 247 21.08 -21.18 -30.68
C ILE A 247 20.06 -21.93 -29.86
N TYR A 248 19.57 -23.04 -30.41
CA TYR A 248 18.66 -23.95 -29.71
C TYR A 248 19.35 -25.30 -29.44
N PRO A 249 19.07 -25.97 -28.30
CA PRO A 249 19.73 -27.23 -27.94
C PRO A 249 19.41 -28.42 -28.83
N SER A 250 18.35 -28.34 -29.65
CA SER A 250 17.93 -29.38 -30.59
C SER A 250 17.17 -28.76 -31.77
N PRO A 251 17.02 -29.46 -32.91
CA PRO A 251 16.26 -28.97 -34.05
C PRO A 251 14.73 -29.02 -33.85
N THR A 252 14.26 -29.63 -32.76
CA THR A 252 12.84 -29.87 -32.46
C THR A 252 12.39 -29.02 -31.28
N GLY A 253 11.39 -28.17 -31.49
CA GLY A 253 10.82 -27.39 -30.40
C GLY A 253 9.58 -26.60 -30.78
N LEU A 254 9.11 -25.80 -29.82
CA LEU A 254 7.88 -25.03 -29.89
C LEU A 254 8.13 -23.58 -29.49
N MET A 255 7.66 -22.64 -30.30
CA MET A 255 7.64 -21.22 -29.94
C MET A 255 6.23 -20.81 -29.53
N ILE A 256 6.10 -20.14 -28.40
CA ILE A 256 4.84 -19.60 -27.88
C ILE A 256 4.91 -18.07 -27.95
N GLY A 257 4.01 -17.44 -28.70
CA GLY A 257 3.91 -15.99 -28.81
C GLY A 257 2.75 -15.43 -27.99
N ILE A 258 2.99 -14.33 -27.27
CA ILE A 258 1.96 -13.60 -26.51
C ILE A 258 1.96 -12.12 -26.93
N ASP A 259 0.83 -11.62 -27.42
CA ASP A 259 0.62 -10.20 -27.65
C ASP A 259 0.01 -9.52 -26.41
N LEU A 260 0.81 -8.69 -25.76
CA LEU A 260 0.43 -7.97 -24.55
C LEU A 260 -0.52 -6.80 -24.80
N ALA A 261 -0.57 -6.26 -26.01
CA ALA A 261 -1.45 -5.15 -26.38
C ALA A 261 -2.85 -5.63 -26.78
N TYR A 262 -2.95 -6.85 -27.32
CA TYR A 262 -4.22 -7.44 -27.76
C TYR A 262 -4.68 -8.62 -26.91
N ASN A 263 -3.89 -9.02 -25.89
CA ASN A 263 -4.19 -10.16 -25.03
C ASN A 263 -4.41 -11.47 -25.82
N LEU A 264 -3.65 -11.63 -26.91
CA LEU A 264 -3.70 -12.79 -27.81
C LEU A 264 -2.51 -13.70 -27.55
N HIS A 265 -2.65 -14.98 -27.83
CA HIS A 265 -1.54 -15.93 -27.80
C HIS A 265 -1.68 -16.94 -28.93
N SER A 266 -0.56 -17.52 -29.35
CA SER A 266 -0.51 -18.68 -30.23
C SER A 266 0.81 -19.42 -30.03
N ALA A 267 0.93 -20.59 -30.64
CA ALA A 267 2.18 -21.33 -30.70
C ALA A 267 2.41 -21.87 -32.11
N TYR A 268 3.68 -21.94 -32.52
CA TYR A 268 4.10 -22.54 -33.77
C TYR A 268 5.39 -23.33 -33.56
N GLY A 269 5.44 -24.53 -34.11
CA GLY A 269 6.58 -25.42 -33.97
C GLY A 269 6.14 -26.87 -34.11
N MET A 270 7.05 -27.78 -33.75
CA MET A 270 6.76 -29.21 -33.77
C MET A 270 5.96 -29.61 -32.53
N TYR A 271 5.28 -30.75 -32.60
CA TYR A 271 4.58 -31.33 -31.44
C TYR A 271 4.95 -32.80 -31.31
N PHE A 272 5.07 -33.27 -30.07
CA PHE A 272 5.03 -34.70 -29.75
C PHE A 272 3.63 -35.05 -29.20
N PRO A 273 3.24 -36.33 -29.17
CA PRO A 273 1.90 -36.75 -28.74
C PRO A 273 1.52 -36.17 -27.36
N GLY A 274 0.33 -35.58 -27.25
CA GLY A 274 -0.20 -34.96 -26.03
C GLY A 274 0.23 -33.51 -25.78
N LEU A 275 1.34 -33.03 -26.35
CA LEU A 275 1.84 -31.67 -26.09
C LEU A 275 0.85 -30.58 -26.51
N LYS A 276 0.24 -30.74 -27.69
CA LYS A 276 -0.65 -29.71 -28.27
C LYS A 276 -1.86 -29.44 -27.38
N GLU A 277 -2.53 -30.49 -26.91
CA GLU A 277 -3.68 -30.36 -26.01
C GLU A 277 -3.29 -29.75 -24.67
N LEU A 278 -2.14 -30.15 -24.11
CA LEU A 278 -1.63 -29.59 -22.87
C LEU A 278 -1.36 -28.09 -23.00
N VAL A 279 -0.66 -27.67 -24.05
CA VAL A 279 -0.32 -26.25 -24.27
C VAL A 279 -1.59 -25.41 -24.48
N GLN A 280 -2.60 -25.93 -25.19
CA GLN A 280 -3.89 -25.24 -25.35
C GLN A 280 -4.56 -24.97 -24.00
N GLN A 281 -4.65 -25.98 -23.13
CA GLN A 281 -5.25 -25.85 -21.80
C GLN A 281 -4.41 -24.96 -20.87
N ALA A 282 -3.09 -25.14 -20.90
CA ALA A 282 -2.15 -24.39 -20.09
C ALA A 282 -2.19 -22.89 -20.43
N MET A 283 -2.09 -22.53 -21.71
CA MET A 283 -2.08 -21.14 -22.14
C MET A 283 -3.42 -20.44 -21.89
N ALA A 284 -4.56 -21.12 -22.07
CA ALA A 284 -5.86 -20.58 -21.69
C ALA A 284 -5.93 -20.21 -20.19
N LYS A 285 -5.39 -21.08 -19.33
CA LYS A 285 -5.34 -20.86 -17.88
C LYS A 285 -4.34 -19.77 -17.49
N ILE A 286 -3.12 -19.80 -18.04
CA ILE A 286 -2.06 -18.81 -17.80
C ILE A 286 -2.53 -17.43 -18.22
N MET A 287 -3.09 -17.27 -19.42
CA MET A 287 -3.62 -16.00 -19.88
C MET A 287 -4.70 -15.47 -18.92
N LYS A 288 -5.55 -16.31 -18.33
CA LYS A 288 -6.57 -15.84 -17.40
C LYS A 288 -6.03 -15.51 -16.00
N ALA A 289 -5.17 -16.37 -15.45
CA ALA A 289 -4.86 -16.39 -14.01
C ALA A 289 -3.44 -15.92 -13.65
N ASN A 290 -2.54 -15.71 -14.62
CA ASN A 290 -1.16 -15.34 -14.33
C ASN A 290 -1.09 -13.96 -13.62
N PRO A 291 -0.44 -13.88 -12.43
CA PRO A 291 -0.37 -12.64 -11.67
C PRO A 291 0.33 -11.48 -12.39
N ALA A 292 1.36 -11.77 -13.21
CA ALA A 292 2.11 -10.72 -13.92
C ALA A 292 1.26 -10.10 -15.05
N LEU A 293 0.50 -10.93 -15.77
CA LEU A 293 -0.47 -10.46 -16.77
C LEU A 293 -1.63 -9.70 -16.10
N TYR A 294 -2.07 -10.12 -14.91
CA TYR A 294 -3.06 -9.37 -14.14
C TYR A 294 -2.54 -7.96 -13.77
N VAL A 295 -1.31 -7.86 -13.25
CA VAL A 295 -0.68 -6.56 -12.96
C VAL A 295 -0.58 -5.67 -14.20
N LEU A 296 -0.28 -6.24 -15.37
CA LEU A 296 -0.29 -5.50 -16.64
C LEU A 296 -1.68 -4.92 -16.93
N ARG A 297 -2.73 -5.75 -16.89
CA ARG A 297 -4.13 -5.34 -17.13
C ARG A 297 -4.55 -4.24 -16.17
N GLU A 298 -4.28 -4.39 -14.88
CA GLU A 298 -4.61 -3.39 -13.87
C GLU A 298 -3.89 -2.06 -14.09
N ARG A 299 -2.61 -2.09 -14.47
CA ARG A 299 -1.88 -0.85 -14.80
C ARG A 299 -2.43 -0.18 -16.06
N ILE A 300 -2.84 -0.95 -17.07
CA ILE A 300 -3.50 -0.42 -18.26
C ILE A 300 -4.85 0.20 -17.87
N ARG A 301 -5.70 -0.50 -17.11
CA ARG A 301 -6.99 0.01 -16.60
C ARG A 301 -6.82 1.31 -15.82
N LYS A 302 -5.86 1.36 -14.88
CA LYS A 302 -5.51 2.58 -14.12
C LYS A 302 -4.99 3.71 -15.02
N GLY A 303 -4.17 3.39 -16.01
CA GLY A 303 -3.67 4.37 -17.00
C GLY A 303 -4.78 4.94 -17.89
N LEU A 304 -5.78 4.11 -18.20
CA LEU A 304 -6.97 4.48 -18.96
C LEU A 304 -8.07 5.10 -18.08
N GLN A 305 -7.99 4.99 -16.76
CA GLN A 305 -9.05 5.36 -15.82
C GLN A 305 -10.40 4.70 -16.18
N LEU A 306 -10.33 3.41 -16.53
CA LEU A 306 -11.48 2.61 -16.96
C LEU A 306 -11.82 1.59 -15.88
N TYR A 307 -13.07 1.61 -15.41
CA TYR A 307 -13.54 0.75 -14.32
C TYR A 307 -14.77 -0.05 -14.76
N ALA A 308 -14.89 -1.26 -14.19
CA ALA A 308 -16.08 -2.08 -14.26
C ALA A 308 -16.85 -1.99 -12.93
N SER A 309 -18.16 -2.19 -12.99
CA SER A 309 -19.06 -2.19 -11.83
C SER A 309 -18.95 -3.42 -10.92
N GLU A 310 -18.17 -4.44 -11.29
CA GLU A 310 -18.03 -5.69 -10.52
C GLU A 310 -17.00 -5.60 -9.38
N SER A 311 -17.28 -6.34 -8.30
CA SER A 311 -16.66 -6.29 -6.98
C SER A 311 -15.20 -6.74 -6.94
N ASN A 312 -14.29 -5.82 -6.63
CA ASN A 312 -12.93 -6.14 -6.17
C ASN A 312 -12.96 -6.83 -4.79
N GLN A 313 -11.91 -7.59 -4.47
CA GLN A 313 -11.65 -8.21 -3.16
C GLN A 313 -12.20 -7.39 -1.99
N GLU A 314 -12.97 -8.03 -1.11
CA GLU A 314 -13.51 -7.36 0.08
C GLU A 314 -12.37 -6.81 0.94
N PHE A 315 -12.42 -5.53 1.29
CA PHE A 315 -11.47 -4.95 2.22
C PHE A 315 -11.67 -5.49 3.64
N LEU A 316 -10.63 -5.41 4.47
CA LEU A 316 -10.77 -5.67 5.89
C LEU A 316 -11.53 -4.50 6.51
N ASN A 317 -12.65 -4.80 7.17
CA ASN A 317 -13.55 -3.84 7.83
C ASN A 317 -14.04 -4.42 9.17
N SER A 318 -14.96 -3.71 9.85
CA SER A 318 -15.46 -4.14 11.17
C SER A 318 -16.32 -5.41 11.11
N SER A 319 -16.97 -5.71 9.97
CA SER A 319 -17.81 -6.90 9.81
C SER A 319 -17.02 -8.20 9.64
N ASN A 320 -15.89 -8.16 8.94
CA ASN A 320 -15.04 -9.33 8.68
C ASN A 320 -13.77 -9.37 9.55
N TYR A 321 -13.67 -8.48 10.55
CA TYR A 321 -12.54 -8.37 11.47
C TYR A 321 -12.18 -9.68 12.19
N THR A 322 -13.14 -10.57 12.42
CA THR A 322 -12.91 -11.88 13.07
C THR A 322 -12.10 -12.84 12.20
N GLU A 323 -12.04 -12.64 10.89
CA GLU A 323 -11.25 -13.47 9.97
C GLU A 323 -9.75 -13.44 10.26
N LEU A 324 -9.26 -12.39 10.93
CA LEU A 324 -7.85 -12.22 11.32
C LEU A 324 -7.31 -13.35 12.20
N PHE A 325 -8.22 -14.09 12.86
CA PHE A 325 -7.89 -15.11 13.85
C PHE A 325 -8.21 -16.53 13.37
N ASN A 326 -8.45 -16.71 12.08
CA ASN A 326 -8.57 -18.04 11.49
C ASN A 326 -7.21 -18.77 11.47
N ASP A 327 -7.19 -20.02 10.99
CA ASP A 327 -5.96 -20.81 10.96
C ASP A 327 -4.93 -20.35 9.92
N LYS A 328 -5.28 -19.44 9.02
CA LYS A 328 -4.37 -18.93 8.00
C LYS A 328 -3.39 -17.96 8.64
N THR A 329 -2.10 -18.09 8.30
CA THR A 329 -1.09 -17.11 8.68
C THR A 329 -1.34 -15.80 7.91
N GLN A 330 -1.64 -14.73 8.64
CA GLN A 330 -1.90 -13.40 8.08
C GLN A 330 -0.90 -12.40 8.66
N LEU A 331 -0.38 -11.49 7.84
CA LEU A 331 0.53 -10.43 8.29
C LEU A 331 0.00 -9.06 7.91
N PHE A 332 -0.10 -8.16 8.89
CA PHE A 332 -0.28 -6.74 8.67
C PHE A 332 1.03 -6.11 8.22
N ILE A 333 0.96 -5.20 7.26
CA ILE A 333 2.10 -4.39 6.82
C ILE A 333 1.72 -2.91 6.94
N ASP A 334 2.43 -2.20 7.79
CA ASP A 334 2.33 -0.75 7.93
C ASP A 334 3.62 -0.05 7.47
N ASP A 335 3.47 0.82 6.46
CA ASP A 335 4.57 1.59 5.87
C ASP A 335 4.60 3.05 6.35
N THR A 336 3.81 3.40 7.37
CA THR A 336 3.65 4.78 7.84
C THR A 336 4.95 5.38 8.38
N ASN A 337 5.75 4.58 9.10
CA ASN A 337 7.01 5.02 9.73
C ASN A 337 8.27 4.64 8.95
N VAL A 338 8.15 4.26 7.68
CA VAL A 338 9.29 3.84 6.85
C VAL A 338 10.15 5.02 6.45
N TYR A 339 9.53 6.06 5.89
CA TYR A 339 10.22 7.30 5.51
C TYR A 339 9.79 8.44 6.42
N ARG A 340 10.70 8.84 7.30
CA ARG A 340 10.48 9.85 8.33
C ARG A 340 11.46 11.00 8.15
N VAL A 341 11.00 12.21 8.44
CA VAL A 341 11.82 13.42 8.28
C VAL A 341 11.70 14.32 9.51
N THR A 342 12.79 15.01 9.84
CA THR A 342 12.77 16.20 10.70
C THR A 342 12.76 17.44 9.82
N ILE A 343 11.91 18.40 10.17
CA ILE A 343 11.79 19.66 9.43
C ILE A 343 12.68 20.70 10.11
N HIS A 344 13.54 21.34 9.32
CA HIS A 344 14.42 22.42 9.75
C HIS A 344 14.18 23.65 8.87
N LYS A 345 13.98 24.80 9.50
CA LYS A 345 13.88 26.09 8.79
C LYS A 345 15.31 26.56 8.46
N THR A 346 15.58 26.86 7.19
CA THR A 346 16.83 27.47 6.76
C THR A 346 16.88 28.93 7.16
N PHE A 347 18.06 29.53 7.09
CA PHE A 347 18.27 30.96 7.38
C PHE A 347 17.39 31.86 6.49
N GLU A 348 17.20 31.49 5.22
CA GLU A 348 16.33 32.17 4.26
C GLU A 348 14.82 31.99 4.53
N GLY A 349 14.46 31.24 5.58
CA GLY A 349 13.08 30.97 5.97
C GLY A 349 12.43 29.76 5.30
N ASN A 350 13.13 29.07 4.40
CA ASN A 350 12.61 27.88 3.71
C ASN A 350 12.58 26.65 4.64
N LEU A 351 11.53 25.83 4.56
CA LEU A 351 11.46 24.57 5.30
C LEU A 351 12.18 23.47 4.51
N THR A 352 13.24 22.90 5.10
CA THR A 352 13.97 21.75 4.56
C THR A 352 13.73 20.51 5.41
N THR A 353 13.77 19.34 4.78
CA THR A 353 13.51 18.05 5.45
C THR A 353 14.78 17.21 5.49
N LYS A 354 15.14 16.70 6.66
CA LYS A 354 16.25 15.76 6.83
C LYS A 354 15.73 14.38 7.20
N PRO A 355 16.07 13.30 6.48
CA PRO A 355 15.58 11.97 6.78
C PRO A 355 16.17 11.47 8.11
N ILE A 356 15.37 10.71 8.84
CA ILE A 356 15.78 9.96 10.04
C ILE A 356 15.46 8.48 9.86
N ASN A 357 15.99 7.63 10.74
CA ASN A 357 15.70 6.20 10.71
C ASN A 357 14.19 5.94 10.82
N GLY A 358 13.74 5.02 9.98
CA GLY A 358 12.37 4.51 9.96
C GLY A 358 12.32 3.02 10.24
N ALA A 359 11.12 2.47 10.21
CA ALA A 359 10.93 1.03 10.29
C ALA A 359 9.69 0.60 9.51
N ILE A 360 9.76 -0.60 8.93
CA ILE A 360 8.61 -1.33 8.42
C ILE A 360 8.06 -2.17 9.58
N PHE A 361 6.76 -2.09 9.77
CA PHE A 361 6.07 -2.84 10.81
C PHE A 361 5.29 -3.99 10.16
N ILE A 362 5.75 -5.23 10.37
CA ILE A 362 5.12 -6.44 9.84
C ILE A 362 4.65 -7.30 11.02
N PHE A 363 3.35 -7.51 11.16
CA PHE A 363 2.78 -8.02 12.40
C PHE A 363 1.77 -9.14 12.19
N ASN A 364 1.92 -10.23 12.94
CA ASN A 364 0.98 -11.35 12.97
C ASN A 364 -0.06 -11.13 14.09
N PRO A 365 -1.34 -10.87 13.76
CA PRO A 365 -2.38 -10.60 14.75
C PRO A 365 -2.77 -11.81 15.60
N ARG A 366 -2.51 -13.04 15.13
CA ARG A 366 -2.82 -14.25 15.89
C ARG A 366 -1.77 -14.54 16.96
N THR A 367 -0.49 -14.45 16.60
CA THR A 367 0.62 -14.84 17.48
C THR A 367 1.20 -13.67 18.27
N GLY A 368 0.99 -12.43 17.82
CA GLY A 368 1.63 -11.24 18.40
C GLY A 368 3.04 -10.99 17.87
N GLN A 369 3.55 -11.84 16.98
CA GLN A 369 4.89 -11.70 16.43
C GLN A 369 5.01 -10.45 15.56
N LEU A 370 6.00 -9.63 15.85
CA LEU A 370 6.37 -8.43 15.11
C LEU A 370 7.74 -8.63 14.48
N PHE A 371 7.79 -8.54 13.16
CA PHE A 371 9.01 -8.38 12.38
C PHE A 371 9.20 -6.88 12.12
N LEU A 372 10.11 -6.27 12.89
CA LEU A 372 10.41 -4.85 12.81
C LEU A 372 11.68 -4.65 11.99
N LYS A 373 11.53 -4.32 10.70
CA LYS A 373 12.67 -4.02 9.84
C LYS A 373 13.06 -2.56 9.99
N ILE A 374 14.24 -2.30 10.54
CA ILE A 374 14.79 -0.95 10.66
C ILE A 374 15.35 -0.51 9.30
N ILE A 375 14.93 0.67 8.84
CA ILE A 375 15.42 1.30 7.62
C ILE A 375 16.31 2.48 8.00
N HIS A 376 17.61 2.27 7.84
CA HIS A 376 18.62 3.28 8.14
C HIS A 376 18.63 4.41 7.10
N THR A 377 19.06 5.61 7.52
CA THR A 377 19.12 6.80 6.65
C THR A 377 19.96 6.63 5.39
N SER A 378 20.94 5.72 5.39
CA SER A 378 21.79 5.41 4.22
C SER A 378 20.98 4.94 3.01
N VAL A 379 19.82 4.33 3.20
CA VAL A 379 18.92 3.88 2.11
C VAL A 379 18.40 5.07 1.29
N TRP A 380 18.31 6.26 1.90
CA TRP A 380 17.82 7.47 1.25
C TRP A 380 18.92 8.30 0.58
N ALA A 381 20.19 7.97 0.82
CA ALA A 381 21.32 8.75 0.34
C ALA A 381 21.40 8.73 -1.20
N GLY A 382 21.53 9.90 -1.81
CA GLY A 382 21.59 10.06 -3.28
C GLY A 382 20.28 9.83 -4.03
N GLN A 383 19.18 9.50 -3.33
CA GLN A 383 17.89 9.18 -3.95
C GLN A 383 16.95 10.38 -3.99
N LYS A 384 16.06 10.40 -4.99
CA LYS A 384 14.98 11.40 -5.13
C LYS A 384 13.60 10.72 -5.07
N ARG A 385 12.55 11.51 -4.84
CA ARG A 385 11.16 11.02 -4.72
C ARG A 385 10.99 9.95 -3.63
N LEU A 386 11.55 10.23 -2.47
CA LEU A 386 11.68 9.30 -1.34
C LEU A 386 10.34 8.73 -0.85
N GLY A 387 9.23 9.47 -0.95
CA GLY A 387 7.90 8.96 -0.61
C GLY A 387 7.41 7.81 -1.49
N GLN A 388 7.81 7.78 -2.77
CA GLN A 388 7.55 6.63 -3.64
C GLN A 388 8.54 5.50 -3.32
N LEU A 389 9.83 5.83 -3.21
CA LEU A 389 10.88 4.85 -2.90
C LEU A 389 10.59 4.07 -1.61
N ALA A 390 10.06 4.73 -0.59
CA ALA A 390 9.67 4.10 0.68
C ALA A 390 8.70 2.92 0.50
N LYS A 391 7.70 3.07 -0.38
CA LYS A 391 6.70 2.02 -0.65
C LYS A 391 7.32 0.83 -1.38
N TRP A 392 8.18 1.10 -2.37
CA TRP A 392 8.91 0.07 -3.11
C TRP A 392 9.91 -0.67 -2.22
N LYS A 393 10.67 0.06 -1.41
CA LYS A 393 11.58 -0.54 -0.44
C LYS A 393 10.83 -1.38 0.60
N THR A 394 9.64 -0.94 1.01
CA THR A 394 8.79 -1.74 1.89
C THR A 394 8.40 -3.06 1.25
N ALA A 395 7.90 -3.04 0.02
CA ALA A 395 7.51 -4.27 -0.68
C ALA A 395 8.70 -5.20 -0.94
N GLU A 396 9.87 -4.65 -1.27
CA GLU A 396 11.11 -5.41 -1.43
C GLU A 396 11.51 -6.15 -0.15
N GLU A 397 11.55 -5.45 0.98
CA GLU A 397 11.92 -6.04 2.28
C GLU A 397 10.87 -7.05 2.78
N VAL A 398 9.58 -6.81 2.51
CA VAL A 398 8.51 -7.79 2.79
C VAL A 398 8.69 -9.05 1.97
N ALA A 399 8.96 -8.93 0.66
CA ALA A 399 9.21 -10.09 -0.20
C ALA A 399 10.49 -10.85 0.23
N ALA A 400 11.53 -10.12 0.65
CA ALA A 400 12.75 -10.72 1.19
C ALA A 400 12.49 -11.48 2.50
N LEU A 401 11.66 -10.94 3.40
CA LEU A 401 11.24 -11.65 4.60
C LEU A 401 10.50 -12.94 4.25
N ILE A 402 9.53 -12.89 3.33
CA ILE A 402 8.76 -14.07 2.94
C ILE A 402 9.67 -15.15 2.32
N ARG A 403 10.65 -14.77 1.49
CA ARG A 403 11.67 -15.69 0.96
C ARG A 403 12.53 -16.34 2.04
N SER A 404 12.74 -15.66 3.17
CA SER A 404 13.52 -16.19 4.29
C SER A 404 12.74 -17.15 5.20
N LEU A 405 11.41 -17.16 5.11
CA LEU A 405 10.56 -18.04 5.90
C LEU A 405 10.40 -19.41 5.21
N PRO A 406 10.39 -20.52 5.98
CA PRO A 406 9.98 -21.83 5.49
C PRO A 406 8.58 -21.80 4.87
N THR A 407 8.30 -22.68 3.92
CA THR A 407 7.02 -22.73 3.18
C THR A 407 5.80 -22.90 4.08
N GLU A 408 5.97 -23.53 5.24
CA GLU A 408 4.93 -23.75 6.25
C GLU A 408 4.59 -22.46 7.02
N GLU A 409 5.58 -21.58 7.21
CA GLU A 409 5.43 -20.32 7.95
C GLU A 409 5.07 -19.14 7.03
N GLN A 410 5.15 -19.32 5.71
CA GLN A 410 4.80 -18.28 4.75
C GLN A 410 3.32 -17.85 4.91
N PRO A 411 3.05 -16.53 4.90
CA PRO A 411 1.70 -16.02 5.06
C PRO A 411 0.83 -16.40 3.87
N LYS A 412 -0.43 -16.76 4.12
CA LYS A 412 -1.43 -16.95 3.05
C LYS A 412 -2.10 -15.63 2.65
N GLN A 413 -2.02 -14.62 3.53
CA GLN A 413 -2.59 -13.31 3.27
C GLN A 413 -1.74 -12.19 3.88
N LEU A 414 -1.55 -11.12 3.11
CA LEU A 414 -0.95 -9.87 3.55
C LEU A 414 -2.01 -8.78 3.59
N ILE A 415 -2.08 -8.06 4.70
CA ILE A 415 -3.04 -6.98 4.90
C ILE A 415 -2.30 -5.65 4.96
N VAL A 416 -2.51 -4.79 3.97
CA VAL A 416 -1.88 -3.47 3.94
C VAL A 416 -2.76 -2.43 4.62
N THR A 417 -2.16 -1.62 5.49
CA THR A 417 -2.86 -0.50 6.14
C THR A 417 -3.11 0.67 5.17
N ARG A 418 -2.30 0.80 4.11
CA ARG A 418 -2.42 1.88 3.13
C ARG A 418 -2.47 1.34 1.71
N LYS A 419 -3.48 1.78 0.94
CA LYS A 419 -3.71 1.39 -0.46
C LYS A 419 -2.51 1.63 -1.38
N GLY A 420 -1.66 2.61 -1.06
CA GLY A 420 -0.46 2.92 -1.84
C GLY A 420 0.59 1.80 -1.88
N LEU A 421 0.47 0.78 -1.01
CA LEU A 421 1.39 -0.36 -0.93
C LEU A 421 0.91 -1.58 -1.74
N LEU A 422 -0.33 -1.59 -2.24
CA LEU A 422 -0.88 -2.67 -3.07
C LEU A 422 -0.02 -2.90 -4.32
N ASP A 423 0.10 -1.88 -5.20
CA ASP A 423 0.84 -2.07 -6.47
C ASP A 423 2.29 -2.54 -6.25
N PRO A 424 3.08 -1.97 -5.31
CA PRO A 424 4.44 -2.47 -5.08
C PRO A 424 4.48 -3.92 -4.60
N LEU A 425 3.59 -4.33 -3.69
CA LEU A 425 3.56 -5.72 -3.19
C LEU A 425 3.14 -6.70 -4.27
N GLU A 426 2.10 -6.41 -5.06
CA GLU A 426 1.66 -7.25 -6.18
C GLU A 426 2.82 -7.54 -7.16
N VAL A 427 3.70 -6.56 -7.36
CA VAL A 427 4.84 -6.67 -8.27
C VAL A 427 6.00 -7.43 -7.66
N HIS A 428 6.25 -7.28 -6.36
CA HIS A 428 7.35 -7.96 -5.67
C HIS A 428 7.00 -9.39 -5.25
N LEU A 429 5.71 -9.74 -5.22
CA LEU A 429 5.21 -11.07 -4.81
C LEU A 429 4.72 -11.91 -5.99
N LEU A 430 5.12 -11.60 -7.23
CA LEU A 430 4.81 -12.43 -8.39
C LEU A 430 5.37 -13.86 -8.25
N ASP A 431 6.49 -14.02 -7.54
CA ASP A 431 7.10 -15.32 -7.22
C ASP A 431 6.26 -16.12 -6.21
N PHE A 432 5.24 -15.50 -5.60
CA PHE A 432 4.40 -16.06 -4.54
C PHE A 432 2.90 -15.99 -4.90
N PRO A 433 2.44 -16.74 -5.93
CA PRO A 433 1.07 -16.64 -6.45
C PRO A 433 -0.01 -17.03 -5.44
N ASN A 434 0.34 -17.82 -4.41
CA ASN A 434 -0.58 -18.29 -3.38
C ASN A 434 -0.83 -17.29 -2.25
N ILE A 435 -0.12 -16.15 -2.24
CA ILE A 435 -0.25 -15.13 -1.20
C ILE A 435 -1.22 -14.06 -1.67
N SER A 436 -2.37 -13.97 -0.99
CA SER A 436 -3.36 -12.93 -1.26
C SER A 436 -2.96 -11.59 -0.62
N ILE A 437 -3.15 -10.48 -1.33
CA ILE A 437 -2.90 -9.14 -0.80
C ILE A 437 -4.25 -8.45 -0.63
N ARG A 438 -4.56 -7.96 0.57
CA ARG A 438 -5.82 -7.30 0.92
C ARG A 438 -5.55 -5.93 1.50
N ALA A 439 -6.36 -4.93 1.15
CA ALA A 439 -6.32 -3.63 1.83
C ALA A 439 -7.28 -3.57 3.01
N SER A 440 -6.91 -2.80 4.03
CA SER A 440 -7.74 -2.49 5.17
C SER A 440 -8.45 -1.14 4.99
N GLU A 441 -9.74 -1.09 5.29
CA GLU A 441 -10.48 0.16 5.52
C GLU A 441 -10.28 0.69 6.94
N LEU A 442 -9.93 -0.20 7.87
CA LEU A 442 -9.62 0.16 9.25
C LEU A 442 -8.31 0.96 9.31
N GLN A 443 -8.34 2.14 9.93
CA GLN A 443 -7.15 2.97 10.17
C GLN A 443 -6.46 2.54 11.47
N LEU A 444 -5.85 1.35 11.46
CA LEU A 444 -5.19 0.80 12.65
C LEU A 444 -4.00 1.66 13.12
N PRO A 445 -3.78 1.82 14.44
CA PRO A 445 -2.84 2.79 14.99
C PRO A 445 -1.41 2.24 15.11
N PHE A 446 -0.96 1.34 14.22
CA PHE A 446 0.39 0.74 14.29
C PHE A 446 1.51 1.78 14.25
N GLN A 447 1.27 2.93 13.62
CA GLN A 447 2.22 4.05 13.64
C GLN A 447 2.58 4.53 15.06
N ALA A 448 1.71 4.31 16.05
CA ALA A 448 1.94 4.68 17.44
C ALA A 448 2.96 3.76 18.15
N ALA A 449 3.32 2.62 17.56
CA ALA A 449 4.36 1.73 18.09
C ALA A 449 5.70 2.45 18.27
N MET A 450 5.99 3.46 17.44
CA MET A 450 7.18 4.32 17.58
C MET A 450 7.21 5.19 18.85
N LYS A 451 6.05 5.36 19.52
CA LYS A 451 5.96 6.10 20.78
C LYS A 451 6.32 5.24 21.99
N ILE A 452 6.47 3.92 21.80
CA ILE A 452 7.00 2.97 22.77
C ILE A 452 8.51 3.16 22.84
N GLU A 453 9.05 3.40 24.04
CA GLU A 453 10.44 3.83 24.22
C GLU A 453 11.44 2.76 23.76
N LYS A 454 11.18 1.49 24.09
CA LYS A 454 12.00 0.34 23.67
C LYS A 454 12.17 0.29 22.15
N LEU A 455 11.07 0.42 21.39
CA LEU A 455 11.11 0.37 19.93
C LEU A 455 11.67 1.66 19.32
N GLY A 456 11.22 2.82 19.82
CA GLY A 456 11.60 4.13 19.31
C GLY A 456 13.09 4.42 19.49
N ASP A 457 13.65 4.13 20.66
CA ASP A 457 15.08 4.36 20.93
C ASP A 457 15.96 3.39 20.14
N MET A 458 15.55 2.13 20.01
CA MET A 458 16.27 1.14 19.19
C MET A 458 16.36 1.58 17.73
N ILE A 459 15.25 2.03 17.14
CA ILE A 459 15.23 2.52 15.74
C ILE A 459 16.12 3.76 15.57
N LEU A 460 16.10 4.69 16.54
CA LEU A 460 16.92 5.90 16.47
C LEU A 460 18.42 5.62 16.64
N ARG A 461 18.79 4.60 17.42
CA ARG A 461 20.20 4.24 17.69
C ARG A 461 20.82 3.31 16.64
N ALA A 462 20.01 2.66 15.82
CA ALA A 462 20.50 1.74 14.79
C ALA A 462 21.43 2.44 13.80
N THR A 463 22.61 1.85 13.57
CA THR A 463 23.64 2.32 12.64
C THR A 463 23.55 1.68 11.26
N GLU A 464 22.80 0.60 11.13
CA GLU A 464 22.60 -0.16 9.90
C GLU A 464 21.18 -0.73 9.78
N PRO A 465 20.73 -1.11 8.57
CA PRO A 465 19.45 -1.81 8.39
C PRO A 465 19.50 -3.20 9.01
N GLN A 466 18.55 -3.51 9.90
CA GLN A 466 18.48 -4.81 10.58
C GLN A 466 17.02 -5.23 10.80
N MET A 467 16.78 -6.54 10.86
CA MET A 467 15.48 -7.12 11.22
C MET A 467 15.49 -7.48 12.70
N VAL A 468 14.50 -7.02 13.46
CA VAL A 468 14.36 -7.33 14.88
C VAL A 468 13.02 -7.98 15.14
N LEU A 469 13.02 -9.09 15.87
CA LEU A 469 11.82 -9.83 16.25
C LEU A 469 11.36 -9.41 17.65
N PHE A 470 10.05 -9.18 17.77
CA PHE A 470 9.38 -8.94 19.05
C PHE A 470 8.10 -9.77 19.13
N ASN A 471 7.60 -9.98 20.35
CA ASN A 471 6.23 -10.39 20.57
C ASN A 471 5.48 -9.23 21.24
N LEU A 472 4.52 -8.63 20.55
CA LEU A 472 3.73 -7.52 21.09
C LEU A 472 2.68 -7.95 22.10
N TYR A 473 2.44 -9.25 22.25
CA TYR A 473 1.55 -9.77 23.28
C TYR A 473 2.28 -10.17 24.55
N ASP A 474 3.63 -10.10 24.57
CA ASP A 474 4.44 -10.65 25.65
C ASP A 474 3.98 -12.08 26.00
N GLU A 475 3.30 -12.26 27.14
CA GLU A 475 2.74 -13.54 27.58
C GLU A 475 1.19 -13.58 27.67
N TRP A 476 0.48 -12.58 27.13
CA TRP A 476 -1.00 -12.50 27.24
C TRP A 476 -1.71 -13.73 26.70
N LEU A 477 -1.16 -14.41 25.69
CA LEU A 477 -1.77 -15.61 25.11
C LEU A 477 -1.86 -16.80 26.09
N LYS A 478 -1.23 -16.73 27.26
CA LYS A 478 -1.40 -17.73 28.33
C LYS A 478 -2.74 -17.59 29.05
N SER A 479 -3.30 -16.39 29.16
CA SER A 479 -4.55 -16.11 29.89
C SER A 479 -5.70 -15.64 29.00
N VAL A 480 -5.43 -15.03 27.85
CA VAL A 480 -6.45 -14.50 26.94
C VAL A 480 -6.28 -15.00 25.51
N ALA A 481 -7.40 -15.11 24.78
CA ALA A 481 -7.40 -15.48 23.36
C ALA A 481 -6.76 -14.39 22.49
N SER A 482 -6.25 -14.77 21.31
CA SER A 482 -5.63 -13.86 20.35
C SER A 482 -6.52 -12.66 19.97
N TYR A 483 -7.84 -12.87 19.85
CA TYR A 483 -8.80 -11.79 19.58
C TYR A 483 -8.75 -10.69 20.66
N THR A 484 -8.75 -11.10 21.93
CA THR A 484 -8.71 -10.20 23.08
C THR A 484 -7.35 -9.54 23.20
N ALA A 485 -6.26 -10.31 23.03
CA ALA A 485 -4.89 -9.77 23.03
C ALA A 485 -4.69 -8.71 21.93
N PHE A 486 -5.19 -8.95 20.72
CA PHE A 486 -5.15 -7.97 19.64
C PHE A 486 -5.98 -6.73 19.96
N SER A 487 -7.19 -6.91 20.48
CA SER A 487 -8.06 -5.78 20.86
C SER A 487 -7.43 -4.91 21.96
N ARG A 488 -6.79 -5.53 22.96
CA ARG A 488 -5.98 -4.85 23.98
C ARG A 488 -4.84 -4.05 23.35
N LEU A 489 -4.07 -4.67 22.44
CA LEU A 489 -2.97 -4.01 21.73
C LEU A 489 -3.46 -2.79 20.93
N ILE A 490 -4.53 -2.94 20.14
CA ILE A 490 -5.10 -1.84 19.35
C ILE A 490 -5.57 -0.70 20.26
N LEU A 491 -6.21 -1.01 21.38
CA LEU A 491 -6.65 -0.01 22.35
C LEU A 491 -5.48 0.77 22.95
N ILE A 492 -4.41 0.08 23.36
CA ILE A 492 -3.20 0.73 23.89
C ILE A 492 -2.55 1.62 22.82
N LEU A 493 -2.37 1.11 21.60
CA LEU A 493 -1.78 1.85 20.50
C LEU A 493 -2.64 3.06 20.09
N ARG A 494 -3.97 2.94 20.11
CA ARG A 494 -4.90 4.05 19.86
C ARG A 494 -4.79 5.11 20.93
N ALA A 495 -4.76 4.73 22.20
CA ALA A 495 -4.58 5.64 23.31
C ALA A 495 -3.23 6.37 23.24
N LEU A 496 -2.14 5.65 22.91
CA LEU A 496 -0.82 6.25 22.63
C LEU A 496 -0.85 7.21 21.43
N HIS A 497 -1.63 6.89 20.40
CA HIS A 497 -1.81 7.76 19.24
C HIS A 497 -2.46 9.10 19.66
N VAL A 498 -3.54 9.03 20.43
CA VAL A 498 -4.33 10.16 20.93
C VAL A 498 -3.57 10.99 21.95
N ASN A 499 -3.18 10.40 23.08
CA ASN A 499 -2.50 11.09 24.16
C ASN A 499 -1.40 10.18 24.76
N PRO A 500 -0.15 10.30 24.28
CA PRO A 500 0.93 9.43 24.71
C PRO A 500 1.30 9.62 26.18
N ASP A 501 1.27 10.86 26.69
CA ASP A 501 1.70 11.16 28.06
C ASP A 501 0.71 10.56 29.07
N LYS A 502 -0.60 10.76 28.89
CA LYS A 502 -1.63 10.21 29.76
C LYS A 502 -1.71 8.69 29.67
N THR A 503 -1.54 8.12 28.48
CA THR A 503 -1.51 6.66 28.29
C THR A 503 -0.35 6.02 29.04
N LYS A 504 0.85 6.62 28.98
CA LYS A 504 2.02 6.12 29.74
C LYS A 504 1.81 6.15 31.24
N LEU A 505 1.13 7.18 31.76
CA LEU A 505 0.75 7.27 33.17
C LEU A 505 -0.26 6.19 33.56
N ILE A 506 -1.25 5.91 32.72
CA ILE A 506 -2.23 4.84 32.95
C ILE A 506 -1.55 3.46 32.97
N LEU A 507 -0.61 3.22 32.06
CA LEU A 507 0.11 1.94 31.99
C LEU A 507 1.08 1.74 33.17
N ARG A 508 1.64 2.82 33.73
CA ARG A 508 2.60 2.77 34.85
C ARG A 508 2.22 3.79 35.92
N PRO A 509 1.16 3.52 36.71
CA PRO A 509 0.65 4.47 37.70
C PRO A 509 1.60 4.61 38.90
N ASP A 510 2.36 3.56 39.22
CA ASP A 510 3.32 3.54 40.31
C ASP A 510 4.64 2.82 39.94
N LYS A 511 5.61 2.85 40.85
CA LYS A 511 6.93 2.22 40.67
C LYS A 511 6.91 0.71 40.94
N THR A 512 5.84 0.17 41.52
CA THR A 512 5.72 -1.27 41.81
C THR A 512 5.40 -2.06 40.55
N VAL A 513 4.73 -1.42 39.58
CA VAL A 513 4.49 -1.95 38.25
C VAL A 513 5.79 -1.96 37.44
N ILE A 514 6.40 -3.15 37.35
CA ILE A 514 7.62 -3.38 36.57
C ILE A 514 7.31 -3.90 35.17
N THR A 515 8.19 -3.61 34.23
CA THR A 515 8.23 -4.23 32.90
C THR A 515 9.46 -5.13 32.86
N HIS A 516 9.30 -6.42 32.58
CA HIS A 516 10.46 -7.31 32.44
C HIS A 516 11.32 -6.91 31.23
N ASP A 517 12.61 -7.20 31.28
CA ASP A 517 13.57 -6.79 30.24
C ASP A 517 13.21 -7.34 28.85
N HIS A 518 12.66 -8.55 28.78
CA HIS A 518 12.21 -9.18 27.53
C HIS A 518 10.79 -8.75 27.13
N HIS A 519 10.02 -8.12 28.01
CA HIS A 519 8.66 -7.63 27.73
C HIS A 519 8.65 -6.21 27.14
N ILE A 520 7.52 -5.85 26.55
CA ILE A 520 7.24 -4.51 26.05
C ILE A 520 6.29 -3.78 27.00
N TRP A 521 5.28 -4.50 27.51
CA TRP A 521 4.24 -3.95 28.35
C TRP A 521 4.50 -4.24 29.83
N PRO A 522 3.93 -3.43 30.74
CA PRO A 522 4.01 -3.70 32.16
C PRO A 522 3.36 -5.03 32.54
N SER A 523 3.97 -5.75 33.48
CA SER A 523 3.44 -7.00 34.01
C SER A 523 2.31 -6.71 34.98
N LEU A 524 1.07 -6.90 34.53
CA LEU A 524 -0.15 -6.68 35.31
C LEU A 524 -0.96 -7.97 35.42
N SER A 525 -1.75 -8.08 36.49
CA SER A 525 -2.76 -9.15 36.62
C SER A 525 -3.90 -8.96 35.61
N ASP A 526 -4.67 -10.02 35.33
CA ASP A 526 -5.81 -9.91 34.41
C ASP A 526 -6.88 -8.92 34.93
N GLU A 527 -7.09 -8.84 36.25
CA GLU A 527 -8.00 -7.87 36.88
C GLU A 527 -7.55 -6.42 36.70
N ASP A 528 -6.25 -6.17 36.83
CA ASP A 528 -5.69 -4.83 36.65
C ASP A 528 -5.67 -4.43 35.17
N TRP A 529 -5.48 -5.39 34.26
CA TRP A 529 -5.64 -5.15 32.83
C TRP A 529 -7.06 -4.67 32.49
N VAL A 530 -8.10 -5.25 33.08
CA VAL A 530 -9.48 -4.79 32.88
C VAL A 530 -9.63 -3.32 33.29
N LYS A 531 -9.11 -2.93 34.46
CA LYS A 531 -9.16 -1.53 34.94
C LYS A 531 -8.42 -0.58 33.98
N VAL A 532 -7.23 -0.98 33.54
CA VAL A 532 -6.42 -0.21 32.57
C VAL A 532 -7.14 -0.07 31.24
N GLU A 533 -7.73 -1.15 30.71
CA GLU A 533 -8.48 -1.13 29.45
C GLU A 533 -9.67 -0.16 29.51
N VAL A 534 -10.43 -0.13 30.61
CA VAL A 534 -11.50 0.86 30.79
C VAL A 534 -10.96 2.29 30.73
N GLN A 535 -9.87 2.59 31.45
CA GLN A 535 -9.28 3.93 31.45
C GLN A 535 -8.76 4.35 30.07
N LEU A 536 -8.17 3.42 29.31
CA LEU A 536 -7.68 3.67 27.95
C LEU A 536 -8.84 3.88 26.98
N ARG A 537 -9.92 3.11 27.10
CA ARG A 537 -11.14 3.28 26.30
C ARG A 537 -11.75 4.64 26.55
N ASP A 538 -11.93 5.02 27.81
CA ASP A 538 -12.50 6.31 28.17
C ASP A 538 -11.62 7.47 27.68
N LEU A 539 -10.29 7.32 27.72
CA LEU A 539 -9.37 8.31 27.15
C LEU A 539 -9.58 8.52 25.64
N VAL A 540 -9.71 7.44 24.88
CA VAL A 540 -9.92 7.50 23.42
C VAL A 540 -11.30 8.09 23.10
N LEU A 541 -12.35 7.63 23.78
CA LEU A 541 -13.71 8.09 23.53
C LEU A 541 -13.91 9.56 23.93
N ASN A 542 -13.32 10.02 25.04
CA ASN A 542 -13.39 11.42 25.44
C ASN A 542 -12.69 12.35 24.45
N ASP A 543 -11.58 11.93 23.85
CA ASP A 543 -10.94 12.70 22.78
C ASP A 543 -11.80 12.76 21.52
N TYR A 544 -12.42 11.64 21.14
CA TYR A 544 -13.36 11.58 20.01
C TYR A 544 -14.57 12.51 20.25
N GLY A 545 -15.19 12.43 21.43
CA GLY A 545 -16.33 13.26 21.81
C GLY A 545 -16.00 14.75 21.80
N LYS A 546 -14.81 15.14 22.29
CA LYS A 546 -14.34 16.53 22.25
C LYS A 546 -14.07 17.04 20.83
N LYS A 547 -13.50 16.21 19.96
CA LYS A 547 -13.19 16.62 18.57
C LYS A 547 -14.44 16.74 17.69
N ASN A 548 -15.44 15.89 17.93
CA ASN A 548 -16.64 15.82 17.11
C ASN A 548 -17.86 16.46 17.78
N ASN A 549 -17.71 17.03 18.99
CA ASN A 549 -18.80 17.56 19.81
C ASN A 549 -19.94 16.55 20.01
N VAL A 550 -19.59 15.31 20.35
CA VAL A 550 -20.55 14.20 20.60
C VAL A 550 -20.46 13.76 22.05
N ASN A 551 -21.62 13.58 22.68
CA ASN A 551 -21.69 12.96 24.01
C ASN A 551 -21.35 11.45 23.90
N VAL A 552 -20.26 11.04 24.55
CA VAL A 552 -19.74 9.66 24.50
C VAL A 552 -20.76 8.63 24.98
N ALA A 553 -21.63 9.00 25.93
CA ALA A 553 -22.66 8.10 26.46
C ALA A 553 -23.72 7.71 25.41
N SER A 554 -23.87 8.50 24.34
CA SER A 554 -24.82 8.22 23.25
C SER A 554 -24.31 7.20 22.22
N LEU A 555 -23.05 6.76 22.34
CA LEU A 555 -22.43 5.83 21.40
C LEU A 555 -22.85 4.38 21.70
N THR A 556 -23.27 3.68 20.66
CA THR A 556 -23.54 2.24 20.70
C THR A 556 -22.25 1.43 20.80
N SER A 557 -22.34 0.18 21.24
CA SER A 557 -21.16 -0.70 21.34
C SER A 557 -20.44 -0.93 20.00
N SER A 558 -21.18 -0.90 18.88
CA SER A 558 -20.60 -0.96 17.54
C SER A 558 -19.87 0.34 17.17
N GLU A 559 -20.45 1.51 17.45
CA GLU A 559 -19.78 2.80 17.20
C GLU A 559 -18.52 2.94 18.06
N VAL A 560 -18.55 2.50 19.32
CA VAL A 560 -17.35 2.47 20.19
C VAL A 560 -16.25 1.60 19.58
N ARG A 561 -16.60 0.43 19.04
CA ARG A 561 -15.65 -0.47 18.37
C ARG A 561 -15.07 0.21 17.11
N ASP A 562 -15.92 0.82 16.30
CA ASP A 562 -15.52 1.48 15.05
C ASP A 562 -14.59 2.67 15.32
N VAL A 563 -14.84 3.47 16.37
CA VAL A 563 -13.93 4.54 16.82
C VAL A 563 -12.56 3.99 17.21
N ILE A 564 -12.52 2.89 17.97
CA ILE A 564 -11.26 2.26 18.40
C ILE A 564 -10.50 1.68 17.19
N LEU A 565 -11.21 1.07 16.23
CA LEU A 565 -10.63 0.55 15.00
C LEU A 565 -10.27 1.64 13.97
N GLY A 566 -10.76 2.87 14.18
CA GLY A 566 -10.45 4.04 13.36
C GLY A 566 -11.28 4.10 12.07
N MET A 567 -12.52 3.61 12.10
CA MET A 567 -13.48 3.81 11.03
C MET A 567 -14.15 5.19 11.14
N GLU A 568 -14.51 5.76 10.00
CA GLU A 568 -15.30 7.00 9.95
C GLU A 568 -16.75 6.68 10.29
N ILE A 569 -17.18 7.10 11.48
CA ILE A 569 -18.59 7.00 11.90
C ILE A 569 -19.31 8.33 11.67
N SER A 570 -20.57 8.25 11.23
CA SER A 570 -21.46 9.41 11.19
C SER A 570 -21.82 9.83 12.61
N ALA A 571 -21.79 11.13 12.89
CA ALA A 571 -22.16 11.63 14.21
C ALA A 571 -23.59 11.18 14.59
N PRO A 572 -23.84 10.72 15.83
CA PRO A 572 -25.17 10.32 16.29
C PRO A 572 -26.18 11.46 16.11
N SER A 573 -27.39 11.13 15.67
CA SER A 573 -28.49 12.10 15.48
C SER A 573 -28.81 12.87 16.77
N MET A 574 -29.12 14.17 16.66
CA MET A 574 -29.44 15.06 17.80
C MET A 574 -30.51 14.49 18.76
N GLN A 575 -31.53 13.80 18.24
CA GLN A 575 -32.56 13.15 19.07
C GLN A 575 -31.99 12.07 20.00
N ARG A 576 -31.02 11.27 19.54
CA ARG A 576 -30.34 10.25 20.36
C ARG A 576 -29.47 10.88 21.45
N GLN A 577 -28.84 12.01 21.14
CA GLN A 577 -28.02 12.74 22.11
C GLN A 577 -28.88 13.31 23.24
N GLN A 578 -30.05 13.89 22.90
CA GLN A 578 -31.01 14.42 23.90
C GLN A 578 -31.62 13.30 24.77
N ALA A 579 -31.92 12.14 24.20
CA ALA A 579 -32.45 11.00 24.96
C ALA A 579 -31.43 10.48 26.01
N ALA A 580 -30.15 10.38 25.64
CA ALA A 580 -29.09 9.96 26.56
C ALA A 580 -28.83 10.99 27.67
N GLU A 581 -28.97 12.29 27.38
CA GLU A 581 -28.87 13.34 28.40
C GLU A 581 -30.05 13.28 29.39
N LEU A 582 -31.27 12.99 28.92
CA LEU A 582 -32.45 12.83 29.77
C LEU A 582 -32.34 11.59 30.70
N GLU A 583 -31.86 10.45 30.19
CA GLU A 583 -31.60 9.26 31.01
C GLU A 583 -30.54 9.53 32.09
N LYS A 584 -29.48 10.26 31.74
CA LYS A 584 -28.42 10.62 32.70
C LYS A 584 -28.95 11.56 33.79
N GLN A 585 -29.80 12.53 33.44
CA GLN A 585 -30.46 13.40 34.42
C GLN A 585 -31.40 12.62 35.34
N GLN A 586 -32.10 11.60 34.83
CA GLN A 586 -32.95 10.72 35.66
C GLN A 586 -32.13 9.84 36.62
N GLN A 587 -30.97 9.32 36.19
CA GLN A 587 -30.07 8.54 37.05
C GLN A 587 -29.37 9.42 38.11
N GLU A 588 -28.95 10.64 37.75
CA GLU A 588 -28.36 11.59 38.69
C GLU A 588 -29.37 12.06 39.75
N GLN A 589 -30.67 12.15 39.41
CA GLN A 589 -31.74 12.39 40.39
C GLN A 589 -31.98 11.23 41.36
N GLN A 590 -31.57 10.00 41.04
CA GLN A 590 -31.71 8.84 41.92
C GLN A 590 -30.54 8.65 42.90
N GLN A 591 -29.42 9.38 42.76
CA GLN A 591 -28.20 9.23 43.60
C GLN A 591 -27.80 10.49 44.39
N LEU A 592 -28.76 11.18 45.03
CA LEU A 592 -28.45 12.15 46.10
C LEU A 592 -28.33 11.44 47.45
N THR A 593 -27.20 10.79 47.71
CA THR A 593 -26.82 10.32 49.05
C THR A 593 -25.61 11.11 49.56
N ALA A 594 -25.78 11.82 50.68
CA ALA A 594 -24.71 12.53 51.36
C ALA A 594 -23.62 11.54 51.82
N VAL A 595 -22.36 11.78 51.46
CA VAL A 595 -21.22 10.94 51.86
C VAL A 595 -20.63 11.52 53.14
N THR A 596 -20.61 10.72 54.20
CA THR A 596 -20.01 11.07 55.50
C THR A 596 -18.65 10.41 55.59
N THR A 597 -17.57 11.20 55.67
CA THR A 597 -16.20 10.67 55.77
C THR A 597 -15.68 10.86 57.19
N LYS A 598 -15.25 9.77 57.84
CA LYS A 598 -14.66 9.76 59.18
C LYS A 598 -13.14 9.60 59.07
N THR A 599 -12.36 10.55 59.59
CA THR A 599 -10.89 10.49 59.63
C THR A 599 -10.37 10.90 61.00
N GLN A 600 -9.18 10.42 61.40
CA GLN A 600 -8.55 10.76 62.69
C GLN A 600 -7.40 11.75 62.52
N ASN A 601 -7.27 12.71 63.45
CA ASN A 601 -6.10 13.58 63.54
C ASN A 601 -4.90 12.86 64.21
N VAL A 602 -3.72 13.51 64.21
CA VAL A 602 -2.46 12.97 64.77
C VAL A 602 -2.53 12.72 66.30
N HIS A 603 -3.56 13.24 66.96
CA HIS A 603 -3.85 13.06 68.39
C HIS A 603 -5.01 12.08 68.66
N GLY A 604 -5.51 11.38 67.64
CA GLY A 604 -6.52 10.32 67.78
C GLY A 604 -7.98 10.82 67.88
N GLU A 605 -8.24 12.09 67.59
CA GLU A 605 -9.61 12.63 67.60
C GLU A 605 -10.31 12.39 66.26
N ASP A 606 -11.56 11.92 66.32
CA ASP A 606 -12.39 11.63 65.16
C ASP A 606 -12.98 12.92 64.56
N ILE A 607 -12.59 13.21 63.31
CA ILE A 607 -13.17 14.26 62.47
C ILE A 607 -14.22 13.64 61.56
N ILE A 608 -15.46 14.13 61.62
CA ILE A 608 -16.56 13.69 60.78
C ILE A 608 -16.93 14.83 59.84
N VAL A 609 -16.72 14.65 58.54
CA VAL A 609 -17.10 15.63 57.50
C VAL A 609 -18.23 15.05 56.68
N THR A 610 -19.36 15.75 56.65
CA THR A 610 -20.53 15.41 55.82
C THR A 610 -20.56 16.37 54.64
N THR A 611 -20.33 15.87 53.43
CA THR A 611 -20.32 16.70 52.21
C THR A 611 -21.62 16.50 51.45
N THR A 612 -22.38 17.59 51.27
CA THR A 612 -23.71 17.59 50.64
C THR A 612 -23.72 18.15 49.21
N SER A 613 -22.61 18.72 48.71
CA SER A 613 -22.50 19.24 47.34
C SER A 613 -21.50 18.47 46.46
N GLN A 614 -21.87 18.21 45.20
CA GLN A 614 -20.99 17.58 44.19
C GLN A 614 -19.73 18.41 43.87
N PHE A 615 -19.78 19.74 44.08
CA PHE A 615 -18.66 20.65 43.79
C PHE A 615 -17.49 20.45 44.77
N GLU A 616 -17.79 20.22 46.05
CA GLU A 616 -16.77 19.99 47.07
C GLU A 616 -16.12 18.61 46.93
N GLN A 617 -16.85 17.59 46.46
CA GLN A 617 -16.28 16.26 46.16
C GLN A 617 -15.28 16.29 44.99
N GLN A 618 -15.46 17.15 43.99
CA GLN A 618 -14.49 17.30 42.89
C GLN A 618 -13.24 18.09 43.29
N THR A 619 -13.34 18.95 44.30
CA THR A 619 -12.27 19.89 44.66
C THR A 619 -11.45 19.42 45.88
N PHE A 620 -11.97 18.46 46.66
CA PHE A 620 -11.28 17.91 47.82
C PHE A 620 -10.19 16.88 47.42
N ALA A 621 -9.00 17.37 47.08
CA ALA A 621 -7.79 16.56 46.96
C ALA A 621 -7.04 16.55 48.29
N SER A 622 -7.26 15.52 49.13
CA SER A 622 -6.48 15.36 50.35
C SER A 622 -5.07 14.88 50.03
N LYS A 623 -4.09 15.76 50.27
CA LYS A 623 -2.62 15.61 50.13
C LYS A 623 -2.07 15.91 48.73
N THR A 624 -0.95 16.64 48.75
CA THR A 624 -0.08 16.95 47.62
C THR A 624 0.24 15.67 46.82
N GLU A 625 -0.38 15.51 45.64
CA GLU A 625 -0.06 14.45 44.66
C GLU A 625 1.32 14.66 44.00
N TRP A 626 2.37 14.82 44.79
CA TRP A 626 3.72 15.07 44.30
C TRP A 626 4.28 13.86 43.54
N ARG A 627 3.83 12.63 43.86
CA ARG A 627 4.28 11.39 43.20
C ARG A 627 3.79 11.32 41.75
N THR A 628 2.49 11.44 41.52
CA THR A 628 1.90 11.48 40.17
C THR A 628 2.51 12.60 39.34
N ARG A 629 2.74 13.77 39.98
CA ARG A 629 3.40 14.92 39.33
C ARG A 629 4.85 14.62 38.96
N ALA A 630 5.64 14.02 39.85
CA ALA A 630 7.03 13.66 39.57
C ALA A 630 7.15 12.65 38.41
N ILE A 631 6.24 11.67 38.35
CA ILE A 631 6.18 10.71 37.23
C ILE A 631 5.80 11.45 35.93
N ALA A 632 4.83 12.36 35.97
CA ALA A 632 4.44 13.14 34.80
C ALA A 632 5.56 14.10 34.31
N SER A 633 6.33 14.70 35.23
CA SER A 633 7.46 15.58 34.90
C SER A 633 8.60 14.82 34.20
N ALA A 634 8.76 13.51 34.42
CA ALA A 634 9.71 12.68 33.68
C ALA A 634 9.42 12.65 32.16
N ASN A 635 8.18 12.93 31.75
CA ASN A 635 7.79 13.02 30.34
C ASN A 635 8.07 14.38 29.70
N LEU A 636 8.50 15.42 30.44
CA LEU A 636 8.81 16.76 29.87
C LEU A 636 9.88 16.73 28.77
N ARG A 637 10.75 15.70 28.78
CA ARG A 637 11.70 15.43 27.67
C ARG A 637 11.03 15.30 26.30
N SER A 638 9.77 14.84 26.24
CA SER A 638 9.03 14.68 24.99
C SER A 638 8.60 16.03 24.40
N ARG A 639 8.23 16.99 25.26
CA ARG A 639 7.82 18.35 24.87
C ARG A 639 8.96 19.14 24.26
N ALA A 640 10.20 18.92 24.71
CA ALA A 640 11.39 19.53 24.13
C ALA A 640 11.68 19.15 22.67
N LYS A 641 10.91 18.23 22.06
CA LYS A 641 11.02 17.88 20.64
C LYS A 641 10.41 18.93 19.72
N ASN A 642 9.31 19.57 20.14
CA ASN A 642 8.60 20.58 19.35
C ASN A 642 8.72 21.93 20.06
N ILE A 643 9.62 22.78 19.59
CA ILE A 643 9.86 24.11 20.16
C ILE A 643 9.33 25.14 19.17
N TYR A 644 8.37 25.94 19.63
CA TYR A 644 7.85 27.07 18.89
C TYR A 644 8.51 28.34 19.44
N VAL A 645 9.15 29.11 18.55
CA VAL A 645 9.72 30.41 18.88
C VAL A 645 8.78 31.46 18.30
N SER A 646 8.24 32.33 19.14
CA SER A 646 7.42 33.45 18.68
C SER A 646 8.30 34.42 17.90
N SER A 647 7.99 34.67 16.63
CA SER A 647 8.57 35.78 15.88
C SER A 647 7.77 37.04 16.18
N ALA A 648 8.28 37.91 17.04
CA ALA A 648 7.81 39.29 17.06
C ALA A 648 8.44 40.01 15.86
N ASP A 649 7.69 40.90 15.21
CA ASP A 649 8.22 41.78 14.16
C ASP A 649 9.38 42.60 14.74
N ASP A 650 10.48 42.70 13.99
CA ASP A 650 11.78 43.26 14.36
C ASP A 650 11.68 44.71 14.89
N ALA A 651 11.31 44.88 16.16
CA ALA A 651 11.15 46.17 16.82
C ALA A 651 12.21 46.45 17.91
N ASP A 652 13.02 45.45 18.29
CA ASP A 652 14.07 45.61 19.32
C ASP A 652 15.48 45.39 18.75
N ASP A 653 16.39 46.33 19.02
CA ASP A 653 17.78 46.41 18.53
C ASP A 653 18.72 45.27 19.00
N VAL A 654 18.25 44.35 19.87
CA VAL A 654 19.09 43.30 20.47
C VAL A 654 18.50 41.91 20.30
N THR A 655 19.17 41.09 19.50
CA THR A 655 18.81 39.67 19.32
C THR A 655 19.53 38.78 20.34
N TYR A 656 18.77 38.08 21.18
CA TYR A 656 19.31 37.07 22.10
C TYR A 656 19.34 35.68 21.46
N VAL A 657 20.48 35.00 21.53
CA VAL A 657 20.65 33.62 21.02
C VAL A 657 20.72 32.64 22.19
N MET A 658 19.68 31.81 22.36
CA MET A 658 19.61 30.80 23.43
C MET A 658 20.18 29.44 22.95
N PRO A 659 21.21 28.88 23.62
CA PRO A 659 21.72 27.55 23.28
C PRO A 659 20.68 26.44 23.49
N ASN A 660 20.46 25.63 22.45
CA ASN A 660 19.44 24.58 22.44
C ASN A 660 19.67 23.50 23.51
N ASN A 661 20.92 23.19 23.85
CA ASN A 661 21.26 22.24 24.92
C ASN A 661 20.78 22.74 26.30
N ILE A 662 20.95 24.04 26.59
CA ILE A 662 20.51 24.66 27.85
C ILE A 662 18.99 24.69 27.90
N LEU A 663 18.33 25.12 26.82
CA LEU A 663 16.87 25.15 26.73
C LEU A 663 16.25 23.77 26.96
N ARG A 664 16.79 22.74 26.30
CA ARG A 664 16.34 21.35 26.50
C ARG A 664 16.53 20.89 27.93
N LYS A 665 17.69 21.18 28.54
CA LYS A 665 17.95 20.81 29.93
C LYS A 665 17.00 21.52 30.88
N PHE A 666 16.74 22.81 30.68
CA PHE A 666 15.82 23.61 31.48
C PHE A 666 14.39 23.04 31.44
N ILE A 667 13.90 22.66 30.25
CA ILE A 667 12.59 22.00 30.10
C ILE A 667 12.56 20.65 30.84
N THR A 668 13.64 19.86 30.79
CA THR A 668 13.67 18.54 31.46
C THR A 668 13.70 18.59 32.98
N ILE A 669 14.14 19.70 33.57
CA ILE A 669 14.17 19.91 35.03
C ILE A 669 12.97 20.74 35.52
N ALA A 670 12.08 21.17 34.62
CA ALA A 670 10.89 21.94 34.93
C ALA A 670 9.81 21.10 35.65
N ASP A 671 8.76 21.77 36.14
CA ASP A 671 7.57 21.14 36.69
C ASP A 671 6.32 21.49 35.86
N LEU A 672 5.30 20.63 35.91
CA LEU A 672 4.06 20.82 35.15
C LEU A 672 3.07 21.81 35.78
N ARG A 673 3.20 22.11 37.07
CA ARG A 673 2.29 23.03 37.79
C ARG A 673 3.01 24.21 38.42
N ILE A 674 4.28 24.05 38.80
CA ILE A 674 5.09 25.08 39.43
C ILE A 674 5.97 25.75 38.38
N GLN A 675 5.94 27.08 38.35
CA GLN A 675 6.78 27.86 37.46
C GLN A 675 8.23 27.78 37.92
N ILE A 676 9.13 27.40 37.00
CA ILE A 676 10.57 27.39 37.22
C ILE A 676 11.19 28.56 36.46
N ALA A 677 12.03 29.33 37.14
CA ALA A 677 12.77 30.45 36.56
C ALA A 677 14.29 30.21 36.68
N GLY A 678 15.06 30.82 35.79
CA GLY A 678 16.52 30.80 35.83
C GLY A 678 17.10 32.09 35.25
N TYR A 679 18.20 32.56 35.83
CA TYR A 679 18.92 33.73 35.32
C TYR A 679 19.69 33.38 34.04
N LEU A 680 19.66 34.28 33.06
CA LEU A 680 20.42 34.16 31.82
C LEU A 680 21.67 35.03 31.89
N TYR A 681 22.81 34.43 31.55
CA TYR A 681 24.09 35.12 31.44
C TYR A 681 24.65 34.87 30.04
N GLY A 682 25.27 35.88 29.44
CA GLY A 682 25.86 35.81 28.12
C GLY A 682 26.78 36.99 27.86
N VAL A 683 27.55 36.91 26.80
CA VAL A 683 28.43 37.97 26.30
C VAL A 683 28.13 38.15 24.82
N SER A 684 28.10 39.40 24.36
CA SER A 684 27.95 39.71 22.95
C SER A 684 29.10 39.09 22.14
N PRO A 685 28.82 38.41 21.01
CA PRO A 685 29.86 37.81 20.20
C PRO A 685 30.88 38.88 19.76
N ARG A 686 32.18 38.54 19.82
CA ARG A 686 33.24 39.44 19.32
C ARG A 686 33.02 39.63 17.82
N GLN A 687 32.97 40.89 17.36
CA GLN A 687 32.99 41.17 15.92
C GLN A 687 34.23 40.52 15.31
N PRO A 688 34.12 39.81 14.18
CA PRO A 688 35.31 39.40 13.43
C PRO A 688 36.09 40.67 13.07
N ALA A 689 37.38 40.69 13.39
CA ALA A 689 38.27 41.76 12.91
C ALA A 689 38.17 41.80 11.38
N SER A 690 37.79 42.97 10.86
CA SER A 690 37.60 43.26 9.44
C SER A 690 38.82 42.92 8.59
#